data_AF-A0AAV3UHR8-F1
#
_entry.id   AF-A0AAV3UHR8-F1
#
_cell.length_a   1.000
_cell.length_b   1.000
_cell.length_c   1.000
_cell.angle_alpha   90.00
_cell.angle_beta   90.00
_cell.angle_gamma   90.00
#
_symmetry.space_group_name_H-M   'P 1'
#
loop_
_entity.id
_entity.type
_entity.pdbx_description
1 polymer ?
#
loop_
_entity_poly.entity_id
_entity_poly.type
_entity_poly.pdbx_seq_one_letter_code
_entity_poly.pdbx_strand_id
1 'polypeptide(L)'
;MATYNIVDEGADNSGNSAIDPTLHELVGDNTTIIFPPGTYLLNELVVYSGIDNLQLIAPNGARLIPGQSGDSIRWFDVYSNGFVLDGFELDMRETEIPPFVRMNNEAGNWELKRLVTRGKVRAATDSNIGSGNSSDARTYFRLSAADGTRGLLQDCYFHEGACEPTEASNRRAILVESGKGELVFNRCWFELWGENTIYAKKPEGPLKIYNCFWRNTQVGVRIGGNTEVRNCVSIKDDVHPVQSWSGGSLQRGVSVEAVVPADPENGINSYEGTATIADSDFYHRYSDSSCGGPITASAPCEQININNVRISYNSEKYHDAIYTLNGRMNNGDDANLKYFKIENTEVHNDHDYQYAVSIGQEPNEWGNVSGVLGGSGPQTDSSYIQNQMTTNGDPTSPDTRPPLPSAPSLGEVPQQSAQLVRIDNTGNSSPSSYQITAGTYVLPAGDDGATVAMDWGPDNSPVRPPDSEQAAGSVPAGEVYAFYVTGGIVSTSASGPATWSVDGTPYSPGNVLSTNTLSSDQTSRDQWHQVEASDHSTGVVVGKPLSYNGAQPAHSRIRNDITSGFDYKIEEWDYLDGAHTTETFNTLAVPPAEYTLQLDDTVPYQVKSGTTSANHEFETVSLDGFFESIQPVILTQSGSFNGRDPIVTRVRDVSSDSFDVKVQEEGNGTHRIESIGYIALQPGVGYLDGKLFEVQRTPQEVTSEWTRIDFQQQYKRPQFIADLQTFHGLDTATLRYRNLTSTSVEVKVEEEQSEDSETEHATEAVGYAVFGEPTILTDTISSSQPDSDYWHQVDLGVQSPRVIIAKPLSYNGGHPAHVRLRNVTDGGFEYKLEEWQYLDGWHGDEIFHMMAVEPSEQELLLDDGSSCRIKSGNTTITDEFSKVSLESFFGAERPVVLAQVQTFNGSHPIVTRVANVSNDSFTAKMQEEKYNQQHTKETLGYVAIEQTSGRINGAPFEIQRTEQIITHQWTHISFQEEYKSPKFISDIQTFNGGDTCNIRYKNLSSTGVYIKIEEGENTDRETRHKNAESIGYAVFDSSM
;
A
#
# COMPACT_ATOMS: atom_id res chain seq x y z
N MET A 1 9.81 -17.50 -12.91
CA MET A 1 11.25 -17.27 -13.10
C MET A 1 11.99 -18.48 -12.55
N ALA A 2 13.07 -18.96 -13.16
CA ALA A 2 13.88 -20.01 -12.53
C ALA A 2 14.68 -19.38 -11.38
N THR A 3 14.77 -20.03 -10.22
CA THR A 3 15.48 -19.49 -9.05
C THR A 3 16.51 -20.48 -8.54
N TYR A 4 17.76 -20.03 -8.41
CA TYR A 4 18.89 -20.86 -7.97
C TYR A 4 19.58 -20.24 -6.77
N ASN A 5 20.02 -21.05 -5.82
CA ASN A 5 20.99 -20.64 -4.80
C ASN A 5 22.39 -20.98 -5.32
N ILE A 6 23.22 -19.95 -5.53
CA ILE A 6 24.51 -20.13 -6.21
C ILE A 6 25.47 -21.09 -5.48
N VAL A 7 25.37 -21.18 -4.15
CA VAL A 7 26.22 -22.07 -3.34
C VAL A 7 25.77 -23.53 -3.46
N ASP A 8 24.46 -23.75 -3.54
CA ASP A 8 23.90 -25.09 -3.75
C ASP A 8 24.26 -25.63 -5.15
N GLU A 9 24.45 -24.73 -6.11
CA GLU A 9 24.97 -25.01 -7.46
C GLU A 9 26.52 -25.13 -7.51
N GLY A 10 27.19 -25.03 -6.37
CA GLY A 10 28.62 -25.33 -6.21
C GLY A 10 29.58 -24.14 -6.30
N ALA A 11 29.10 -22.90 -6.26
CA ALA A 11 29.98 -21.74 -6.19
C ALA A 11 30.71 -21.59 -4.85
N ASP A 12 31.93 -21.07 -4.88
CA ASP A 12 32.71 -20.75 -3.68
C ASP A 12 32.24 -19.43 -3.05
N ASN A 13 31.80 -19.51 -1.79
CA ASN A 13 31.38 -18.36 -0.98
C ASN A 13 32.45 -17.89 0.03
N SER A 14 33.67 -18.40 -0.07
CA SER A 14 34.81 -17.99 0.75
C SER A 14 35.72 -16.95 0.08
N GLY A 15 35.58 -16.75 -1.23
CA GLY A 15 36.36 -15.79 -2.03
C GLY A 15 37.72 -16.32 -2.48
N ASN A 16 37.98 -17.62 -2.32
CA ASN A 16 39.26 -18.25 -2.67
C ASN A 16 39.32 -18.69 -4.14
N SER A 17 38.17 -18.99 -4.74
CA SER A 17 38.03 -19.42 -6.13
C SER A 17 36.97 -18.60 -6.83
N ALA A 18 37.18 -18.37 -8.13
CA ALA A 18 36.27 -17.55 -8.91
C ALA A 18 34.95 -18.28 -9.21
N ILE A 19 33.83 -17.59 -9.06
CA ILE A 19 32.48 -18.15 -9.25
C ILE A 19 32.04 -18.22 -10.71
N ASP A 20 32.81 -17.63 -11.63
CA ASP A 20 32.48 -17.51 -13.05
C ASP A 20 32.02 -18.84 -13.70
N PRO A 21 32.65 -20.01 -13.44
CA PRO A 21 32.20 -21.27 -14.04
C PRO A 21 30.75 -21.63 -13.66
N THR A 22 30.41 -21.54 -12.37
CA THR A 22 29.05 -21.81 -11.88
C THR A 22 28.08 -20.73 -12.35
N LEU A 23 28.46 -19.45 -12.21
CA LEU A 23 27.60 -18.34 -12.61
C LEU A 23 27.24 -18.38 -14.09
N HIS A 24 28.21 -18.67 -14.98
CA HIS A 24 27.96 -18.78 -16.42
C HIS A 24 26.99 -19.90 -16.81
N GLU A 25 26.89 -20.98 -16.03
CA GLU A 25 25.93 -22.06 -16.28
C GLU A 25 24.50 -21.64 -15.89
N LEU A 26 24.37 -20.75 -14.91
CA LEU A 26 23.07 -20.29 -14.39
C LEU A 26 22.53 -19.05 -15.10
N VAL A 27 23.39 -18.20 -15.65
CA VAL A 27 23.00 -16.98 -16.36
C VAL A 27 22.10 -17.33 -17.56
N GLY A 28 20.85 -16.88 -17.50
CA GLY A 28 19.84 -17.14 -18.52
C GLY A 28 18.68 -16.16 -18.44
N ASP A 29 17.85 -16.18 -19.48
CA ASP A 29 16.63 -15.38 -19.56
C ASP A 29 15.65 -15.77 -18.43
N ASN A 30 14.94 -14.79 -17.85
CA ASN A 30 13.99 -14.99 -16.77
C ASN A 30 14.55 -15.87 -15.63
N THR A 31 15.69 -15.45 -15.07
CA THR A 31 16.42 -16.19 -14.04
C THR A 31 16.77 -15.32 -12.83
N THR A 32 16.53 -15.83 -11.63
CA THR A 32 16.97 -15.26 -10.36
C THR A 32 18.07 -16.14 -9.76
N ILE A 33 19.17 -15.54 -9.35
CA ILE A 33 20.28 -16.20 -8.67
C ILE A 33 20.44 -15.54 -7.30
N ILE A 34 20.19 -16.33 -6.26
CA ILE A 34 20.29 -15.93 -4.86
C ILE A 34 21.71 -16.18 -4.35
N PHE A 35 22.27 -15.16 -3.70
CA PHE A 35 23.58 -15.20 -3.05
C PHE A 35 23.37 -15.18 -1.53
N PRO A 36 23.62 -16.30 -0.83
CA PRO A 36 23.71 -16.30 0.62
C PRO A 36 24.87 -15.42 1.12
N PRO A 37 24.89 -15.07 2.42
CA PRO A 37 26.04 -14.41 3.03
C PRO A 37 27.36 -15.13 2.76
N GLY A 38 28.33 -14.39 2.27
CA GLY A 38 29.62 -14.92 1.83
C GLY A 38 30.45 -13.89 1.09
N THR A 39 31.68 -14.27 0.75
CA THR A 39 32.56 -13.52 -0.16
C THR A 39 32.70 -14.30 -1.45
N TYR A 40 32.45 -13.66 -2.58
CA TYR A 40 32.45 -14.30 -3.88
C TYR A 40 33.44 -13.57 -4.79
N LEU A 41 34.43 -14.33 -5.27
CA LEU A 41 35.40 -13.83 -6.23
C LEU A 41 34.78 -13.91 -7.63
N LEU A 42 34.58 -12.77 -8.28
CA LEU A 42 34.00 -12.70 -9.63
C LEU A 42 34.99 -12.01 -10.57
N ASN A 43 35.41 -12.67 -11.65
CA ASN A 43 36.27 -12.01 -12.64
C ASN A 43 35.46 -11.06 -13.52
N GLU A 44 34.40 -11.56 -14.14
CA GLU A 44 33.60 -10.82 -15.11
C GLU A 44 32.20 -11.40 -15.23
N LEU A 45 31.19 -10.53 -15.40
CA LEU A 45 29.87 -10.90 -15.86
C LEU A 45 29.48 -10.06 -17.09
N VAL A 46 29.27 -10.73 -18.22
CA VAL A 46 28.68 -10.12 -19.42
C VAL A 46 27.28 -10.66 -19.61
N VAL A 47 26.30 -9.76 -19.62
CA VAL A 47 24.90 -10.10 -19.87
C VAL A 47 24.57 -9.67 -21.28
N TYR A 48 24.62 -10.62 -22.21
CA TYR A 48 24.36 -10.37 -23.63
C TYR A 48 22.87 -10.08 -23.88
N SER A 49 22.57 -9.34 -24.94
CA SER A 49 21.19 -9.09 -25.38
C SER A 49 20.41 -10.40 -25.57
N GLY A 50 19.14 -10.40 -25.14
CA GLY A 50 18.28 -11.59 -25.14
C GLY A 50 18.36 -12.45 -23.86
N ILE A 51 19.19 -12.06 -22.89
CA ILE A 51 19.16 -12.57 -21.52
C ILE A 51 18.38 -11.56 -20.66
N ASP A 52 17.07 -11.49 -20.88
CA ASP A 52 16.25 -10.50 -20.20
C ASP A 52 15.84 -11.00 -18.80
N ASN A 53 15.54 -10.07 -17.88
CA ASN A 53 15.09 -10.38 -16.53
C ASN A 53 16.04 -11.29 -15.73
N LEU A 54 17.36 -11.10 -15.88
CA LEU A 54 18.36 -11.74 -15.04
C LEU A 54 18.53 -10.96 -13.73
N GLN A 55 18.32 -11.63 -12.59
CA GLN A 55 18.41 -11.03 -11.27
C GLN A 55 19.49 -11.72 -10.43
N LEU A 56 20.42 -10.94 -9.88
CA LEU A 56 21.35 -11.38 -8.84
C LEU A 56 20.94 -10.70 -7.54
N ILE A 57 20.57 -11.49 -6.53
CA ILE A 57 19.98 -10.97 -5.30
C ILE A 57 20.70 -11.55 -4.08
N ALA A 58 21.16 -10.67 -3.19
CA ALA A 58 21.74 -10.99 -1.90
C ALA A 58 20.85 -10.43 -0.78
N PRO A 59 19.73 -11.09 -0.43
CA PRO A 59 18.73 -10.53 0.46
C PRO A 59 19.27 -10.26 1.88
N ASN A 60 20.25 -11.06 2.31
CA ASN A 60 20.93 -10.94 3.61
C ASN A 60 22.38 -10.45 3.48
N GLY A 61 22.72 -9.86 2.33
CA GLY A 61 24.06 -9.36 2.05
C GLY A 61 25.01 -10.41 1.54
N ALA A 62 25.80 -10.02 0.55
CA ALA A 62 26.91 -10.80 0.03
C ALA A 62 27.99 -9.84 -0.45
N ARG A 63 29.25 -10.27 -0.35
CA ARG A 63 30.39 -9.49 -0.83
C ARG A 63 30.87 -10.01 -2.15
N LEU A 64 31.01 -9.12 -3.13
CA LEU A 64 31.71 -9.39 -4.38
C LEU A 64 33.09 -8.75 -4.33
N ILE A 65 34.11 -9.55 -4.64
CA ILE A 65 35.49 -9.07 -4.83
C ILE A 65 35.91 -9.31 -6.28
N PRO A 66 36.58 -8.35 -6.95
CA PRO A 66 37.10 -8.55 -8.29
C PRO A 66 38.19 -9.61 -8.37
N GLY A 67 38.05 -10.55 -9.30
CA GLY A 67 39.12 -11.48 -9.67
C GLY A 67 40.16 -10.89 -10.63
N GLN A 68 39.85 -9.75 -11.24
CA GLN A 68 40.71 -9.03 -12.16
C GLN A 68 40.80 -7.55 -11.80
N SER A 69 41.93 -6.93 -12.17
CA SER A 69 42.21 -5.53 -11.88
C SER A 69 42.62 -4.78 -13.15
N GLY A 70 42.04 -3.60 -13.36
CA GLY A 70 42.39 -2.70 -14.46
C GLY A 70 41.25 -1.76 -14.89
N ASP A 71 41.61 -0.56 -15.33
CA ASP A 71 40.65 0.50 -15.73
C ASP A 71 39.77 0.14 -16.94
N SER A 72 40.25 -0.74 -17.82
CA SER A 72 39.54 -1.22 -19.01
C SER A 72 38.97 -2.63 -18.82
N ILE A 73 39.06 -3.18 -17.62
CA ILE A 73 38.44 -4.45 -17.27
C ILE A 73 36.99 -4.17 -16.86
N ARG A 74 36.08 -4.84 -17.53
CA ARG A 74 34.67 -4.85 -17.16
C ARG A 74 34.47 -5.87 -16.06
N TRP A 75 33.69 -5.50 -15.05
CA TRP A 75 33.25 -6.42 -14.00
C TRP A 75 31.82 -6.85 -14.25
N PHE A 76 30.98 -5.88 -14.62
CA PHE A 76 29.62 -6.08 -15.10
C PHE A 76 29.45 -5.33 -16.41
N ASP A 77 28.94 -5.99 -17.44
CA ASP A 77 28.73 -5.40 -18.76
C ASP A 77 27.42 -5.92 -19.36
N VAL A 78 26.37 -5.09 -19.28
CA VAL A 78 24.98 -5.50 -19.51
C VAL A 78 24.43 -4.87 -20.78
N TYR A 79 23.82 -5.70 -21.63
CA TYR A 79 23.22 -5.35 -22.93
C TYR A 79 21.75 -5.77 -23.07
N SER A 80 21.14 -6.28 -21.99
CA SER A 80 19.79 -6.83 -21.97
C SER A 80 18.85 -6.03 -21.07
N ASN A 81 17.56 -6.34 -21.15
CA ASN A 81 16.54 -5.67 -20.34
C ASN A 81 16.32 -6.39 -19.00
N GLY A 82 15.90 -5.67 -17.96
CA GLY A 82 15.45 -6.29 -16.71
C GLY A 82 16.57 -6.83 -15.81
N PHE A 83 17.83 -6.41 -16.02
CA PHE A 83 18.94 -6.84 -15.16
C PHE A 83 18.82 -6.25 -13.75
N VAL A 84 18.91 -7.08 -12.71
CA VAL A 84 18.89 -6.63 -11.31
C VAL A 84 20.17 -7.07 -10.60
N LEU A 85 20.84 -6.13 -9.92
CA LEU A 85 21.89 -6.42 -8.95
C LEU A 85 21.51 -5.78 -7.61
N ASP A 86 21.24 -6.62 -6.61
CA ASP A 86 20.62 -6.16 -5.37
C ASP A 86 21.26 -6.74 -4.10
N GLY A 87 21.65 -5.88 -3.18
CA GLY A 87 22.07 -6.24 -1.81
C GLY A 87 23.55 -6.59 -1.65
N PHE A 88 24.43 -6.11 -2.54
CA PHE A 88 25.84 -6.48 -2.54
C PHE A 88 26.79 -5.41 -1.97
N GLU A 89 27.80 -5.89 -1.23
CA GLU A 89 29.03 -5.13 -1.01
C GLU A 89 29.95 -5.30 -2.23
N LEU A 90 30.33 -4.20 -2.86
CA LEU A 90 31.31 -4.16 -3.94
C LEU A 90 32.68 -3.79 -3.36
N ASP A 91 33.50 -4.80 -3.06
CA ASP A 91 34.69 -4.62 -2.23
C ASP A 91 35.99 -4.52 -3.04
N MET A 92 36.57 -3.32 -3.02
CA MET A 92 37.76 -2.92 -3.75
C MET A 92 39.00 -2.79 -2.87
N ARG A 93 38.92 -3.08 -1.56
CA ARG A 93 40.02 -2.82 -0.60
C ARG A 93 41.34 -3.50 -0.96
N GLU A 94 41.25 -4.69 -1.55
CA GLU A 94 42.41 -5.48 -2.01
C GLU A 94 42.57 -5.47 -3.53
N THR A 95 41.89 -4.57 -4.25
CA THR A 95 41.97 -4.43 -5.70
C THR A 95 42.81 -3.21 -6.07
N GLU A 96 43.98 -3.42 -6.70
CA GLU A 96 44.93 -2.35 -7.03
C GLU A 96 44.31 -1.26 -7.92
N ILE A 97 43.66 -1.67 -9.01
CA ILE A 97 42.93 -0.82 -9.95
C ILE A 97 41.53 -1.43 -10.16
N PRO A 98 40.49 -0.86 -9.56
CA PRO A 98 39.13 -1.38 -9.68
C PRO A 98 38.60 -1.44 -11.12
N PRO A 99 37.95 -2.56 -11.52
CA PRO A 99 37.24 -2.66 -12.80
C PRO A 99 35.97 -1.79 -12.80
N PHE A 100 35.24 -1.76 -13.92
CA PHE A 100 34.02 -0.93 -14.08
C PHE A 100 32.73 -1.75 -14.18
N VAL A 101 31.63 -1.12 -13.80
CA VAL A 101 30.24 -1.58 -14.01
C VAL A 101 29.66 -0.80 -15.17
N ARG A 102 29.03 -1.48 -16.14
CA ARG A 102 28.39 -0.83 -17.28
C ARG A 102 27.01 -1.38 -17.60
N MET A 103 26.07 -0.46 -17.75
CA MET A 103 24.77 -0.66 -18.41
C MET A 103 24.84 0.06 -19.76
N ASN A 104 24.80 -0.70 -20.86
CA ASN A 104 24.97 -0.15 -22.21
C ASN A 104 23.69 0.53 -22.71
N ASN A 105 23.79 1.23 -23.85
CA ASN A 105 22.69 1.99 -24.45
C ASN A 105 21.52 1.12 -24.92
N GLU A 106 21.76 -0.18 -25.14
CA GLU A 106 20.75 -1.15 -25.53
C GLU A 106 20.07 -1.81 -24.32
N ALA A 107 20.62 -1.65 -23.10
CA ALA A 107 20.04 -2.20 -21.88
C ALA A 107 18.93 -1.27 -21.35
N GLY A 108 17.88 -1.85 -20.79
CA GLY A 108 16.73 -1.12 -20.27
C GLY A 108 16.08 -1.84 -19.10
N ASN A 109 15.20 -1.15 -18.37
CA ASN A 109 14.50 -1.67 -17.19
C ASN A 109 15.42 -2.34 -16.16
N TRP A 110 16.66 -1.88 -16.02
CA TRP A 110 17.64 -2.46 -15.09
C TRP A 110 17.58 -1.76 -13.73
N GLU A 111 17.93 -2.49 -12.66
CA GLU A 111 17.95 -1.98 -11.28
C GLU A 111 19.24 -2.36 -10.55
N LEU A 112 19.93 -1.36 -10.03
CA LEU A 112 21.11 -1.50 -9.18
C LEU A 112 20.74 -0.99 -7.79
N LYS A 113 20.54 -1.90 -6.84
CA LYS A 113 19.88 -1.59 -5.55
C LYS A 113 20.72 -2.03 -4.36
N ARG A 114 20.63 -1.25 -3.28
CA ARG A 114 21.20 -1.59 -1.96
C ARG A 114 22.70 -1.97 -2.04
N LEU A 115 23.46 -1.25 -2.86
CA LEU A 115 24.88 -1.52 -3.09
C LEU A 115 25.78 -0.70 -2.18
N VAL A 116 26.81 -1.33 -1.62
CA VAL A 116 27.81 -0.63 -0.79
C VAL A 116 29.20 -0.80 -1.38
N THR A 117 29.79 0.29 -1.87
CA THR A 117 31.18 0.28 -2.32
C THR A 117 32.11 0.32 -1.11
N ARG A 118 33.06 -0.61 -1.03
CA ARG A 118 34.12 -0.66 0.00
C ARG A 118 35.49 -0.45 -0.64
N GLY A 119 36.38 0.26 0.06
CA GLY A 119 37.71 0.60 -0.42
C GLY A 119 37.74 1.80 -1.36
N LYS A 120 38.94 2.38 -1.50
CA LYS A 120 39.20 3.51 -2.41
C LYS A 120 39.19 3.04 -3.86
N VAL A 121 38.41 3.71 -4.71
CA VAL A 121 38.28 3.36 -6.12
C VAL A 121 39.31 4.11 -6.98
N ARG A 122 40.57 3.69 -6.89
CA ARG A 122 41.71 4.33 -7.58
C ARG A 122 41.68 4.10 -9.10
N ALA A 123 42.23 5.02 -9.90
CA ALA A 123 42.47 4.80 -11.32
C ALA A 123 43.96 4.59 -11.61
N ALA A 124 44.29 3.83 -12.66
CA ALA A 124 45.70 3.62 -13.05
C ALA A 124 46.38 4.92 -13.51
N THR A 125 45.59 5.94 -13.87
CA THR A 125 46.05 7.24 -14.36
C THR A 125 46.23 8.29 -13.26
N ASP A 126 46.10 7.91 -11.98
CA ASP A 126 46.22 8.82 -10.83
C ASP A 126 47.65 9.38 -10.62
N SER A 127 48.64 8.93 -11.42
CA SER A 127 50.02 9.40 -11.39
C SER A 127 50.29 10.66 -12.22
N ASN A 128 49.31 11.15 -12.97
CA ASN A 128 49.48 12.17 -14.01
C ASN A 128 48.93 13.55 -13.59
N ILE A 129 49.42 14.10 -12.47
CA ILE A 129 48.93 15.39 -11.98
C ILE A 129 49.30 16.51 -12.97
N GLY A 130 48.29 17.23 -13.47
CA GLY A 130 48.47 18.35 -14.39
C GLY A 130 48.90 17.94 -15.81
N SER A 131 48.58 16.73 -16.26
CA SER A 131 48.88 16.28 -17.64
C SER A 131 48.24 17.13 -18.74
N GLY A 132 47.13 17.82 -18.42
CA GLY A 132 46.31 18.56 -19.37
C GLY A 132 45.49 17.66 -20.31
N ASN A 133 45.48 16.33 -20.08
CA ASN A 133 44.80 15.36 -20.94
C ASN A 133 43.53 14.81 -20.29
N SER A 134 42.36 15.35 -20.67
CA SER A 134 41.07 14.89 -20.13
C SER A 134 40.71 13.44 -20.47
N SER A 135 41.39 12.81 -21.45
CA SER A 135 41.23 11.38 -21.76
C SER A 135 41.86 10.45 -20.71
N ASP A 136 42.60 10.99 -19.74
CA ASP A 136 43.13 10.23 -18.60
C ASP A 136 42.03 9.85 -17.60
N ALA A 137 40.85 10.49 -17.67
CA ALA A 137 39.75 10.21 -16.76
C ALA A 137 39.17 8.80 -16.95
N ARG A 138 38.77 8.18 -15.84
CA ARG A 138 38.22 6.82 -15.76
C ARG A 138 36.91 6.85 -14.99
N THR A 139 36.08 5.84 -15.18
CA THR A 139 34.75 5.78 -14.58
C THR A 139 34.53 4.44 -13.93
N TYR A 140 33.98 4.47 -12.72
CA TYR A 140 33.56 3.27 -12.02
C TYR A 140 32.23 2.73 -12.56
N PHE A 141 31.15 3.52 -12.54
CA PHE A 141 29.84 3.14 -13.09
C PHE A 141 29.52 3.92 -14.37
N ARG A 142 29.27 3.20 -15.46
CA ARG A 142 28.86 3.76 -16.76
C ARG A 142 27.42 3.35 -17.03
N LEU A 143 26.51 4.30 -17.02
CA LEU A 143 25.08 4.03 -16.98
C LEU A 143 24.39 4.66 -18.19
N SER A 144 23.53 3.88 -18.83
CA SER A 144 22.66 4.30 -19.92
C SER A 144 21.39 3.46 -19.90
N ALA A 145 20.37 3.91 -20.61
CA ALA A 145 19.12 3.18 -20.80
C ALA A 145 18.63 3.30 -22.24
N ALA A 146 18.06 2.21 -22.74
CA ALA A 146 17.43 2.14 -24.06
C ALA A 146 16.21 3.04 -24.14
N ASP A 147 15.89 3.51 -25.35
CA ASP A 147 14.73 4.36 -25.61
C ASP A 147 13.42 3.71 -25.14
N GLY A 148 12.56 4.48 -24.48
CA GLY A 148 11.30 3.99 -23.89
C GLY A 148 11.46 3.07 -22.68
N THR A 149 12.67 2.93 -22.12
CA THR A 149 12.94 2.13 -20.91
C THR A 149 13.53 2.97 -19.78
N ARG A 150 13.72 2.35 -18.60
CA ARG A 150 14.25 3.00 -17.40
C ARG A 150 15.50 2.31 -16.84
N GLY A 151 16.42 3.05 -16.25
CA GLY A 151 17.46 2.52 -15.37
C GLY A 151 17.35 3.09 -13.96
N LEU A 152 17.40 2.23 -12.93
CA LEU A 152 17.31 2.64 -11.52
C LEU A 152 18.63 2.35 -10.78
N LEU A 153 19.16 3.37 -10.11
CA LEU A 153 20.18 3.24 -9.08
C LEU A 153 19.59 3.69 -7.74
N GLN A 154 19.49 2.78 -6.77
CA GLN A 154 18.77 3.06 -5.52
C GLN A 154 19.50 2.55 -4.27
N ASP A 155 19.48 3.35 -3.19
CA ASP A 155 20.06 2.98 -1.89
C ASP A 155 21.55 2.59 -1.99
N CYS A 156 22.30 3.32 -2.81
CA CYS A 156 23.68 2.99 -3.14
C CYS A 156 24.69 3.92 -2.46
N TYR A 157 25.71 3.32 -1.84
CA TYR A 157 26.77 4.03 -1.13
C TYR A 157 28.09 4.02 -1.92
N PHE A 158 28.49 5.22 -2.33
CA PHE A 158 29.77 5.59 -2.94
C PHE A 158 30.58 6.47 -1.97
N HIS A 159 30.57 6.10 -0.68
CA HIS A 159 31.01 6.93 0.44
C HIS A 159 32.53 6.90 0.69
N GLU A 160 33.23 5.82 0.35
CA GLU A 160 34.69 5.76 0.55
C GLU A 160 35.47 6.50 -0.55
N GLY A 161 34.82 6.81 -1.68
CA GLY A 161 35.37 7.66 -2.73
C GLY A 161 36.51 7.05 -3.55
N ALA A 162 37.23 7.92 -4.26
CA ALA A 162 38.30 7.50 -5.16
C ALA A 162 39.67 7.36 -4.48
N CYS A 163 39.96 8.24 -3.52
CA CYS A 163 41.24 8.29 -2.80
C CYS A 163 41.12 9.12 -1.51
N GLU A 164 42.24 9.38 -0.84
CA GLU A 164 42.25 10.27 0.33
C GLU A 164 42.00 11.73 -0.05
N PRO A 165 41.45 12.58 0.85
CA PRO A 165 41.09 13.97 0.56
C PRO A 165 42.22 14.84 0.02
N THR A 166 43.48 14.53 0.36
CA THR A 166 44.66 15.32 -0.06
C THR A 166 45.36 14.75 -1.29
N GLU A 167 44.84 13.65 -1.85
CA GLU A 167 45.41 12.98 -3.01
C GLU A 167 44.74 13.43 -4.30
N ALA A 168 45.24 12.92 -5.42
CA ALA A 168 44.68 13.15 -6.74
C ALA A 168 44.08 11.87 -7.31
N SER A 169 42.93 11.98 -7.96
CA SER A 169 42.38 10.90 -8.75
C SER A 169 41.73 11.37 -10.04
N ASN A 170 41.73 10.48 -11.03
CA ASN A 170 41.05 10.60 -12.31
C ASN A 170 39.75 9.77 -12.36
N ARG A 171 39.30 9.23 -11.23
CA ARG A 171 38.12 8.37 -11.16
C ARG A 171 36.82 9.16 -10.92
N ARG A 172 35.86 8.98 -11.82
CA ARG A 172 34.44 9.33 -11.66
C ARG A 172 33.70 8.24 -10.90
N ALA A 173 32.72 8.63 -10.09
CA ALA A 173 31.76 7.68 -9.57
C ALA A 173 30.89 7.19 -10.72
N ILE A 174 30.19 8.13 -11.38
CA ILE A 174 29.21 7.83 -12.41
C ILE A 174 29.47 8.65 -13.68
N LEU A 175 29.46 7.97 -14.81
CA LEU A 175 29.26 8.55 -16.14
C LEU A 175 27.88 8.12 -16.62
N VAL A 176 27.02 9.09 -16.92
CA VAL A 176 25.84 8.83 -17.74
C VAL A 176 26.29 8.95 -19.20
N GLU A 177 26.23 7.83 -19.92
CA GLU A 177 26.59 7.78 -21.33
C GLU A 177 25.52 8.48 -22.19
N SER A 178 25.74 8.59 -23.50
CA SER A 178 24.68 9.06 -24.39
C SER A 178 23.57 8.02 -24.44
N GLY A 179 22.31 8.42 -24.29
CA GLY A 179 21.20 7.50 -24.11
C GLY A 179 19.86 8.22 -24.18
N LYS A 180 18.80 7.47 -24.45
CA LYS A 180 17.43 7.98 -24.68
C LYS A 180 16.44 7.59 -23.59
N GLY A 181 16.72 6.50 -22.87
CA GLY A 181 15.89 6.07 -21.75
C GLY A 181 16.01 6.96 -20.52
N GLU A 182 15.07 6.80 -19.60
CA GLU A 182 15.06 7.49 -18.32
C GLU A 182 16.10 6.87 -17.37
N LEU A 183 16.82 7.70 -16.63
CA LEU A 183 17.65 7.27 -15.51
C LEU A 183 17.15 7.89 -14.20
N VAL A 184 17.02 7.06 -13.17
CA VAL A 184 16.61 7.50 -11.83
C VAL A 184 17.68 7.10 -10.81
N PHE A 185 18.27 8.10 -10.16
CA PHE A 185 19.18 7.92 -9.03
C PHE A 185 18.45 8.36 -7.77
N ASN A 186 18.09 7.41 -6.92
CA ASN A 186 17.30 7.66 -5.73
C ASN A 186 18.06 7.24 -4.48
N ARG A 187 18.17 8.11 -3.47
CA ARG A 187 18.87 7.80 -2.21
C ARG A 187 20.28 7.23 -2.44
N CYS A 188 21.12 8.00 -3.14
CA CYS A 188 22.52 7.65 -3.36
C CYS A 188 23.46 8.59 -2.58
N TRP A 189 24.52 8.03 -2.01
CA TRP A 189 25.50 8.75 -1.18
C TRP A 189 26.86 8.81 -1.86
N PHE A 190 27.47 10.00 -1.98
CA PHE A 190 28.78 10.18 -2.59
C PHE A 190 29.73 11.04 -1.75
N GLU A 191 30.94 10.57 -1.50
CA GLU A 191 31.98 11.37 -0.82
C GLU A 191 33.36 11.13 -1.42
N LEU A 192 34.24 12.13 -1.35
CA LEU A 192 35.67 12.02 -1.67
C LEU A 192 35.98 11.48 -3.09
N TRP A 193 35.23 11.94 -4.08
CA TRP A 193 35.50 11.65 -5.50
C TRP A 193 36.44 12.70 -6.10
N GLY A 194 37.50 12.25 -6.78
CA GLY A 194 38.55 13.11 -7.35
C GLY A 194 38.31 13.57 -8.79
N GLU A 195 37.29 13.05 -9.45
CA GLU A 195 36.77 13.54 -10.74
C GLU A 195 35.29 13.91 -10.56
N ASN A 196 34.60 14.33 -11.63
CA ASN A 196 33.16 14.58 -11.61
C ASN A 196 32.44 13.40 -10.94
N THR A 197 31.75 13.66 -9.83
CA THR A 197 31.01 12.64 -9.08
C THR A 197 29.97 12.01 -9.97
N ILE A 198 29.12 12.84 -10.58
CA ILE A 198 28.16 12.45 -11.61
C ILE A 198 28.41 13.30 -12.85
N TYR A 199 28.79 12.64 -13.94
CA TYR A 199 28.99 13.28 -15.24
C TYR A 199 27.87 12.89 -16.20
N ALA A 200 26.88 13.76 -16.37
CA ALA A 200 25.66 13.51 -17.13
C ALA A 200 25.29 14.67 -18.06
N LYS A 201 26.27 15.16 -18.81
CA LYS A 201 26.06 16.31 -19.71
C LYS A 201 25.58 15.96 -21.11
N LYS A 202 25.53 14.68 -21.49
CA LYS A 202 25.24 14.23 -22.86
C LYS A 202 23.85 13.63 -23.09
N PRO A 203 23.19 12.94 -22.14
CA PRO A 203 22.02 12.12 -22.48
C PRO A 203 20.89 12.98 -23.07
N GLU A 204 20.15 12.41 -24.01
CA GLU A 204 18.90 12.94 -24.55
C GLU A 204 17.71 12.56 -23.64
N GLY A 205 17.75 11.36 -23.07
CA GLY A 205 16.76 10.87 -22.12
C GLY A 205 16.76 11.64 -20.80
N PRO A 206 15.64 11.59 -20.06
CA PRO A 206 15.52 12.29 -18.78
C PRO A 206 16.42 11.67 -17.70
N LEU A 207 16.97 12.52 -16.84
CA LEU A 207 17.73 12.11 -15.66
C LEU A 207 17.08 12.68 -14.39
N LYS A 208 16.75 11.79 -13.46
CA LYS A 208 16.13 12.13 -12.17
C LYS A 208 17.10 11.79 -11.05
N ILE A 209 17.57 12.80 -10.32
CA ILE A 209 18.46 12.67 -9.16
C ILE A 209 17.66 13.09 -7.93
N TYR A 210 17.15 12.10 -7.21
CA TYR A 210 16.22 12.27 -6.10
C TYR A 210 16.85 11.82 -4.80
N ASN A 211 16.61 12.56 -3.73
CA ASN A 211 17.02 12.16 -2.37
C ASN A 211 18.52 11.83 -2.28
N CYS A 212 19.39 12.50 -3.03
CA CYS A 212 20.82 12.15 -3.07
C CYS A 212 21.67 13.07 -2.20
N PHE A 213 22.81 12.56 -1.77
CA PHE A 213 23.78 13.25 -0.94
C PHE A 213 25.15 13.25 -1.60
N TRP A 214 25.81 14.41 -1.66
CA TRP A 214 27.23 14.45 -1.98
C TRP A 214 28.00 15.47 -1.16
N ARG A 215 29.17 15.05 -0.65
CA ARG A 215 30.02 15.90 0.19
C ARG A 215 31.49 15.79 -0.16
N ASN A 216 32.17 16.94 -0.20
CA ASN A 216 33.62 17.04 -0.42
C ASN A 216 34.05 16.18 -1.62
N THR A 217 33.49 16.51 -2.78
CA THR A 217 33.73 15.83 -4.06
C THR A 217 34.16 16.81 -5.16
N GLN A 218 34.84 16.31 -6.19
CA GLN A 218 35.27 17.11 -7.32
C GLN A 218 34.14 17.32 -8.34
N VAL A 219 33.85 18.58 -8.69
CA VAL A 219 32.83 19.05 -9.64
C VAL A 219 31.37 18.68 -9.30
N GLY A 220 31.11 17.88 -8.26
CA GLY A 220 29.76 17.54 -7.81
C GLY A 220 28.96 16.85 -8.91
N VAL A 221 27.79 17.40 -9.25
CA VAL A 221 26.92 16.88 -10.30
C VAL A 221 26.97 17.79 -11.52
N ARG A 222 27.31 17.25 -12.69
CA ARG A 222 27.35 17.98 -13.97
C ARG A 222 26.31 17.44 -14.93
N ILE A 223 25.34 18.26 -15.32
CA ILE A 223 24.09 17.84 -15.96
C ILE A 223 23.77 18.67 -17.21
N GLY A 224 22.80 18.19 -18.00
CA GLY A 224 22.11 18.96 -19.03
C GLY A 224 20.81 18.27 -19.44
N GLY A 225 20.10 18.79 -20.43
CA GLY A 225 18.86 18.22 -20.95
C GLY A 225 17.71 18.30 -19.95
N ASN A 226 16.82 17.31 -20.00
CA ASN A 226 15.69 17.14 -19.09
C ASN A 226 16.14 16.47 -17.80
N THR A 227 16.84 17.23 -16.95
CA THR A 227 17.36 16.73 -15.68
C THR A 227 16.61 17.34 -14.50
N GLU A 228 16.26 16.51 -13.52
CA GLU A 228 15.73 16.94 -12.23
C GLU A 228 16.69 16.58 -11.10
N VAL A 229 16.98 17.54 -10.24
CA VAL A 229 17.69 17.35 -8.97
C VAL A 229 16.74 17.77 -7.87
N ARG A 230 16.19 16.82 -7.11
CA ARG A 230 15.16 17.08 -6.08
C ARG A 230 15.50 16.48 -4.74
N ASN A 231 15.17 17.19 -3.66
CA ASN A 231 15.39 16.74 -2.28
C ASN A 231 16.84 16.31 -1.97
N CYS A 232 17.82 16.94 -2.62
CA CYS A 232 19.23 16.59 -2.52
C CYS A 232 19.97 17.50 -1.53
N VAL A 233 21.10 17.00 -1.03
CA VAL A 233 22.01 17.76 -0.15
C VAL A 233 23.42 17.74 -0.72
N SER A 234 23.98 18.95 -0.87
CA SER A 234 25.37 19.16 -1.29
C SER A 234 26.16 19.86 -0.20
N ILE A 235 27.23 19.25 0.27
CA ILE A 235 28.11 19.84 1.29
C ILE A 235 29.52 20.04 0.75
N LYS A 236 30.04 21.25 0.90
CA LYS A 236 31.46 21.58 0.69
C LYS A 236 31.95 22.37 1.89
N ASP A 237 32.61 21.68 2.80
CA ASP A 237 33.05 22.22 4.09
C ASP A 237 34.48 21.82 4.49
N ASP A 238 35.11 20.94 3.73
CA ASP A 238 36.48 20.48 3.98
C ASP A 238 37.25 20.21 2.68
N VAL A 239 38.54 19.92 2.79
CA VAL A 239 39.38 19.47 1.67
C VAL A 239 38.81 18.21 1.02
N HIS A 240 39.00 18.10 -0.30
CA HIS A 240 38.58 16.96 -1.09
C HIS A 240 39.61 16.65 -2.18
N PRO A 241 39.60 15.42 -2.76
CA PRO A 241 40.62 15.02 -3.70
C PRO A 241 40.67 15.91 -4.95
N VAL A 242 41.88 16.10 -5.48
CA VAL A 242 42.07 16.93 -6.68
C VAL A 242 41.93 16.10 -7.96
N GLN A 243 41.46 16.73 -9.03
CA GLN A 243 41.42 16.11 -10.35
C GLN A 243 42.84 15.96 -10.88
N SER A 244 43.33 14.72 -11.02
CA SER A 244 44.72 14.48 -11.39
C SER A 244 45.06 15.13 -12.74
N TRP A 245 44.37 14.81 -13.83
CA TRP A 245 44.78 15.28 -15.17
C TRP A 245 44.81 16.81 -15.33
N SER A 246 43.96 17.55 -14.63
CA SER A 246 43.93 19.03 -14.70
C SER A 246 44.71 19.71 -13.58
N GLY A 247 44.97 19.00 -12.47
CA GLY A 247 45.42 19.58 -11.20
C GLY A 247 44.36 20.45 -10.52
N GLY A 248 43.14 20.50 -11.03
CA GLY A 248 42.07 21.33 -10.51
C GLY A 248 41.45 20.74 -9.25
N SER A 249 41.18 21.59 -8.26
CA SER A 249 40.37 21.26 -7.09
C SER A 249 39.19 22.23 -7.06
N LEU A 250 37.98 21.72 -7.26
CA LEU A 250 36.77 22.53 -7.29
C LEU A 250 35.52 21.66 -7.14
N GLN A 251 34.80 21.81 -6.03
CA GLN A 251 33.46 21.28 -5.87
C GLN A 251 32.41 22.31 -6.29
N ARG A 252 31.48 21.92 -7.14
CA ARG A 252 30.20 22.64 -7.32
C ARG A 252 29.08 21.79 -6.74
N GLY A 253 27.90 22.37 -6.53
CA GLY A 253 26.73 21.57 -6.16
C GLY A 253 26.18 20.91 -7.41
N VAL A 254 25.50 21.71 -8.23
CA VAL A 254 24.98 21.35 -9.55
C VAL A 254 25.56 22.27 -10.62
N SER A 255 26.13 21.70 -11.68
CA SER A 255 26.67 22.40 -12.85
C SER A 255 25.87 22.05 -14.10
N VAL A 256 25.08 22.99 -14.60
CA VAL A 256 24.31 22.88 -15.85
C VAL A 256 25.21 23.26 -17.02
N GLU A 257 25.53 22.26 -17.85
CA GLU A 257 26.50 22.36 -18.93
C GLU A 257 26.08 21.54 -20.16
N ALA A 258 25.07 22.05 -20.85
CA ALA A 258 24.54 21.52 -22.10
C ALA A 258 25.59 21.42 -23.21
N VAL A 259 25.37 20.47 -24.12
CA VAL A 259 26.23 20.18 -25.29
C VAL A 259 25.52 20.65 -26.56
N VAL A 260 26.24 21.42 -27.39
CA VAL A 260 25.80 21.90 -28.71
C VAL A 260 26.94 21.69 -29.73
N PRO A 261 26.62 21.27 -30.98
CA PRO A 261 25.29 20.92 -31.48
C PRO A 261 24.75 19.62 -30.87
N ALA A 262 23.43 19.49 -30.81
CA ALA A 262 22.79 18.23 -30.49
C ALA A 262 23.05 17.19 -31.59
N ASP A 263 23.07 15.92 -31.19
CA ASP A 263 23.14 14.73 -32.04
C ASP A 263 22.14 13.67 -31.51
N PRO A 264 20.82 13.89 -31.68
CA PRO A 264 19.78 12.99 -31.17
C PRO A 264 19.81 11.59 -31.80
N GLU A 265 20.40 11.45 -33.00
CA GLU A 265 20.59 10.13 -33.61
C GLU A 265 21.45 9.22 -32.72
N ASN A 266 22.43 9.80 -32.02
CA ASN A 266 23.33 9.09 -31.11
C ASN A 266 22.96 9.26 -29.62
N GLY A 267 21.75 9.75 -29.30
CA GLY A 267 21.28 9.96 -27.93
C GLY A 267 21.99 11.12 -27.22
N ILE A 268 22.41 12.15 -27.98
CA ILE A 268 23.08 13.32 -27.43
C ILE A 268 22.20 14.55 -27.64
N ASN A 269 21.44 14.96 -26.64
CA ASN A 269 20.75 16.24 -26.67
C ASN A 269 20.51 16.75 -25.25
N SER A 270 21.39 17.63 -24.80
CA SER A 270 21.33 18.18 -23.45
C SER A 270 21.13 19.69 -23.42
N TYR A 271 20.81 20.31 -24.56
CA TYR A 271 20.44 21.71 -24.64
C TYR A 271 18.92 21.89 -24.67
N GLU A 272 18.22 21.14 -25.55
CA GLU A 272 16.77 21.21 -25.72
C GLU A 272 16.06 20.50 -24.57
N GLY A 273 15.94 21.20 -23.43
CA GLY A 273 15.30 20.65 -22.24
C GLY A 273 15.33 21.59 -21.05
N THR A 274 14.87 21.06 -19.92
CA THR A 274 14.74 21.79 -18.66
C THR A 274 15.60 21.18 -17.57
N ALA A 275 16.50 21.97 -17.00
CA ALA A 275 17.20 21.62 -15.77
C ALA A 275 16.40 22.13 -14.56
N THR A 276 15.85 21.23 -13.76
CA THR A 276 15.12 21.55 -12.53
C THR A 276 15.95 21.22 -11.30
N ILE A 277 16.16 22.19 -10.42
CA ILE A 277 16.77 22.01 -9.10
C ILE A 277 15.74 22.43 -8.06
N ALA A 278 15.26 21.48 -7.27
CA ALA A 278 14.13 21.69 -6.37
C ALA A 278 14.33 21.10 -4.98
N ASP A 279 13.68 21.70 -3.98
CA ASP A 279 13.53 21.13 -2.63
C ASP A 279 14.88 20.74 -2.00
N SER A 280 15.96 21.44 -2.34
CA SER A 280 17.34 21.00 -2.10
C SER A 280 18.14 21.98 -1.26
N ASP A 281 19.15 21.45 -0.57
CA ASP A 281 19.98 22.17 0.39
C ASP A 281 21.45 22.15 -0.02
N PHE A 282 22.07 23.32 -0.04
CA PHE A 282 23.49 23.48 -0.38
C PHE A 282 24.23 24.20 0.75
N TYR A 283 25.15 23.49 1.39
CA TYR A 283 26.05 24.05 2.39
C TYR A 283 27.48 24.11 1.83
N HIS A 284 27.82 25.22 1.19
CA HIS A 284 29.11 25.44 0.52
C HIS A 284 29.89 26.50 1.27
N ARG A 285 30.49 26.11 2.39
CA ARG A 285 31.20 27.03 3.28
C ARG A 285 32.58 26.50 3.60
N TYR A 286 33.50 26.76 2.68
CA TYR A 286 34.91 26.43 2.85
C TYR A 286 35.75 27.56 2.23
N SER A 287 36.49 28.28 3.07
CA SER A 287 37.29 29.44 2.66
C SER A 287 38.54 28.98 1.92
N ASP A 288 38.37 28.55 0.68
CA ASP A 288 39.43 28.13 -0.22
C ASP A 288 38.91 28.14 -1.67
N SER A 289 39.83 28.24 -2.63
CA SER A 289 39.50 28.28 -4.06
C SER A 289 38.86 26.99 -4.60
N SER A 290 38.85 25.90 -3.83
CA SER A 290 38.17 24.63 -4.14
C SER A 290 36.68 24.63 -3.85
N CYS A 291 36.14 25.65 -3.16
CA CYS A 291 34.71 25.80 -2.94
C CYS A 291 34.07 26.56 -4.11
N GLY A 292 33.33 25.89 -4.98
CA GLY A 292 32.62 26.51 -6.10
C GLY A 292 31.17 26.86 -5.77
N GLY A 293 30.55 27.60 -6.69
CA GLY A 293 29.13 27.94 -6.63
C GLY A 293 28.25 26.69 -6.46
N PRO A 294 27.29 26.72 -5.52
CA PRO A 294 26.24 25.72 -5.35
C PRO A 294 25.48 25.37 -6.62
N ILE A 295 25.01 26.36 -7.38
CA ILE A 295 24.26 26.14 -8.63
C ILE A 295 24.89 26.98 -9.73
N THR A 296 25.38 26.35 -10.79
CA THR A 296 26.09 27.05 -11.85
C THR A 296 25.55 26.63 -13.20
N ALA A 297 25.48 27.56 -14.14
CA ALA A 297 25.05 27.30 -15.51
C ALA A 297 26.00 28.00 -16.48
N SER A 298 27.16 27.38 -16.73
CA SER A 298 28.15 27.96 -17.65
C SER A 298 27.83 27.71 -19.12
N ALA A 299 27.02 26.69 -19.41
CA ALA A 299 26.39 26.47 -20.70
C ALA A 299 24.97 25.94 -20.40
N PRO A 300 23.98 26.83 -20.25
CA PRO A 300 22.67 26.44 -19.75
C PRO A 300 21.92 25.55 -20.76
N CYS A 301 20.93 24.80 -20.26
CA CYS A 301 19.85 24.28 -21.11
C CYS A 301 18.96 25.43 -21.61
N GLU A 302 18.01 25.14 -22.50
CA GLU A 302 17.00 26.12 -22.92
C GLU A 302 16.19 26.67 -21.75
N GLN A 303 15.98 25.87 -20.69
CA GLN A 303 15.24 26.26 -19.51
C GLN A 303 15.93 25.83 -18.21
N ILE A 304 15.86 26.68 -17.19
CA ILE A 304 16.31 26.37 -15.83
C ILE A 304 15.23 26.75 -14.82
N ASN A 305 14.91 25.81 -13.94
CA ASN A 305 13.94 25.98 -12.86
C ASN A 305 14.61 25.73 -11.51
N ILE A 306 14.76 26.76 -10.70
CA ILE A 306 15.21 26.65 -9.30
C ILE A 306 14.00 26.92 -8.41
N ASN A 307 13.66 26.00 -7.50
CA ASN A 307 12.49 26.16 -6.64
C ASN A 307 12.69 25.54 -5.25
N ASN A 308 12.27 26.22 -4.17
CA ASN A 308 12.39 25.72 -2.80
C ASN A 308 13.83 25.30 -2.43
N VAL A 309 14.81 26.16 -2.71
CA VAL A 309 16.23 25.86 -2.50
C VAL A 309 16.80 26.73 -1.39
N ARG A 310 17.59 26.15 -0.49
CA ARG A 310 18.35 26.91 0.53
C ARG A 310 19.84 26.74 0.32
N ILE A 311 20.57 27.86 0.38
CA ILE A 311 21.99 27.94 0.14
C ILE A 311 22.67 28.70 1.27
N SER A 312 23.77 28.16 1.79
CA SER A 312 24.75 28.93 2.56
C SER A 312 26.11 28.85 1.86
N TYR A 313 26.67 30.02 1.52
CA TYR A 313 27.83 30.13 0.64
C TYR A 313 28.93 31.02 1.23
N ASN A 314 30.15 30.48 1.27
CA ASN A 314 31.39 31.20 1.54
C ASN A 314 32.56 30.52 0.84
N SER A 315 33.37 31.28 0.11
CA SER A 315 34.45 30.78 -0.73
C SER A 315 35.51 31.85 -1.02
N GLU A 316 36.73 31.42 -1.40
CA GLU A 316 37.76 32.28 -2.00
C GLU A 316 37.79 32.20 -3.54
N LYS A 317 36.94 31.35 -4.13
CA LYS A 317 36.82 31.20 -5.57
C LYS A 317 35.96 32.33 -6.15
N TYR A 318 36.43 32.95 -7.23
CA TYR A 318 35.65 33.91 -8.03
C TYR A 318 34.47 33.26 -8.78
N HIS A 319 33.49 32.76 -8.03
CA HIS A 319 32.21 32.28 -8.48
C HIS A 319 31.11 32.85 -7.58
N ASP A 320 29.99 33.22 -8.18
CA ASP A 320 28.76 33.53 -7.46
C ASP A 320 28.11 32.25 -6.89
N ALA A 321 27.19 32.40 -5.95
CA ALA A 321 26.52 31.24 -5.36
C ALA A 321 25.57 30.57 -6.38
N ILE A 322 24.80 31.39 -7.09
CA ILE A 322 24.02 31.01 -8.28
C ILE A 322 24.46 31.88 -9.45
N TYR A 323 24.87 31.28 -10.58
CA TYR A 323 25.16 32.08 -11.79
C TYR A 323 24.87 31.42 -13.13
N THR A 324 24.48 32.25 -14.10
CA THR A 324 24.59 31.96 -15.53
C THR A 324 25.83 32.66 -16.11
N LEU A 325 26.77 31.92 -16.70
CA LEU A 325 28.06 32.50 -17.08
C LEU A 325 28.03 33.06 -18.52
N ASN A 326 28.29 34.36 -18.67
CA ASN A 326 28.61 35.04 -19.94
C ASN A 326 27.62 34.87 -21.12
N GLY A 327 26.46 34.22 -20.92
CA GLY A 327 25.47 34.02 -21.97
C GLY A 327 25.98 33.28 -23.20
N ARG A 328 26.94 32.37 -23.05
CA ARG A 328 27.55 31.67 -24.20
C ARG A 328 27.55 30.16 -24.03
N MET A 329 27.31 29.47 -25.12
CA MET A 329 27.55 28.04 -25.26
C MET A 329 29.05 27.76 -25.38
N ASN A 330 29.43 26.49 -25.16
CA ASN A 330 30.82 26.03 -25.26
C ASN A 330 31.44 26.21 -26.66
N ASN A 331 30.62 26.32 -27.70
CA ASN A 331 31.04 26.57 -29.09
C ASN A 331 31.20 28.08 -29.42
N GLY A 332 30.92 28.96 -28.47
CA GLY A 332 31.03 30.41 -28.61
C GLY A 332 29.76 31.13 -29.06
N ASP A 333 28.70 30.40 -29.41
CA ASP A 333 27.37 30.93 -29.71
C ASP A 333 26.69 31.49 -28.46
N ASP A 334 25.66 32.30 -28.64
CA ASP A 334 24.84 32.79 -27.52
C ASP A 334 24.09 31.62 -26.87
N ALA A 335 24.01 31.62 -25.54
CA ALA A 335 23.38 30.56 -24.75
C ALA A 335 21.87 30.44 -24.99
N ASN A 336 21.24 31.53 -25.47
CA ASN A 336 19.82 31.59 -25.83
C ASN A 336 18.89 30.98 -24.77
N LEU A 337 19.17 31.26 -23.48
CA LEU A 337 18.32 30.82 -22.37
C LEU A 337 16.89 31.33 -22.59
N LYS A 338 15.95 30.41 -22.84
CA LYS A 338 14.57 30.78 -23.16
C LYS A 338 13.79 31.08 -21.90
N TYR A 339 13.98 30.28 -20.85
CA TYR A 339 13.21 30.42 -19.62
C TYR A 339 14.11 30.28 -18.39
N PHE A 340 13.93 31.17 -17.42
CA PHE A 340 14.57 31.05 -16.12
C PHE A 340 13.59 31.36 -14.99
N LYS A 341 13.49 30.45 -14.02
CA LYS A 341 12.68 30.57 -12.82
C LYS A 341 13.55 30.38 -11.58
N ILE A 342 13.36 31.23 -10.57
CA ILE A 342 13.97 31.10 -9.24
C ILE A 342 12.92 31.46 -8.18
N GLU A 343 12.22 30.45 -7.69
CA GLU A 343 11.09 30.63 -6.78
C GLU A 343 11.42 30.09 -5.38
N ASN A 344 10.96 30.80 -4.34
CA ASN A 344 11.15 30.41 -2.94
C ASN A 344 12.59 29.96 -2.64
N THR A 345 13.57 30.72 -3.13
CA THR A 345 14.99 30.38 -3.01
C THR A 345 15.68 31.32 -2.05
N GLU A 346 16.43 30.75 -1.11
CA GLU A 346 17.06 31.45 0.00
C GLU A 346 18.58 31.29 -0.10
N VAL A 347 19.33 32.41 -0.13
CA VAL A 347 20.78 32.39 -0.29
C VAL A 347 21.44 33.29 0.75
N HIS A 348 22.14 32.67 1.70
CA HIS A 348 23.07 33.34 2.59
C HIS A 348 24.45 33.37 1.92
N ASN A 349 24.89 34.55 1.48
CA ASN A 349 26.19 34.74 0.83
C ASN A 349 27.15 35.57 1.68
N ASP A 350 28.29 35.01 2.05
CA ASP A 350 29.38 35.71 2.74
C ASP A 350 30.64 35.89 1.87
N HIS A 351 30.56 35.66 0.56
CA HIS A 351 31.68 35.93 -0.32
C HIS A 351 31.90 37.45 -0.46
N ASP A 352 33.12 37.93 -0.26
CA ASP A 352 33.48 39.37 -0.28
C ASP A 352 33.15 40.11 -1.60
N TYR A 353 33.32 39.43 -2.75
CA TYR A 353 33.24 40.05 -4.08
C TYR A 353 32.26 39.40 -5.06
N GLN A 354 31.67 38.26 -4.75
CA GLN A 354 30.80 37.52 -5.67
C GLN A 354 29.36 37.56 -5.19
N TYR A 355 28.41 37.54 -6.12
CA TYR A 355 27.00 37.72 -5.85
C TYR A 355 26.35 36.46 -5.29
N ALA A 356 25.26 36.64 -4.55
CA ALA A 356 24.38 35.55 -4.17
C ALA A 356 23.69 34.98 -5.44
N VAL A 357 23.24 35.87 -6.34
CA VAL A 357 22.71 35.50 -7.66
C VAL A 357 23.27 36.43 -8.73
N SER A 358 23.97 35.88 -9.73
CA SER A 358 24.40 36.61 -10.92
C SER A 358 23.71 36.09 -12.18
N ILE A 359 23.28 37.01 -13.05
CA ILE A 359 22.63 36.67 -14.32
C ILE A 359 23.46 37.23 -15.47
N GLY A 360 24.29 36.38 -16.07
CA GLY A 360 25.20 36.81 -17.15
C GLY A 360 24.48 37.15 -18.45
N GLN A 361 23.36 36.49 -18.76
CA GLN A 361 22.45 36.83 -19.86
C GLN A 361 21.02 36.69 -19.37
N GLU A 362 20.21 37.72 -19.59
CA GLU A 362 18.77 37.66 -19.28
C GLU A 362 18.08 36.60 -20.17
N PRO A 363 17.15 35.81 -19.59
CA PRO A 363 16.37 34.87 -20.36
C PRO A 363 15.39 35.61 -21.29
N ASN A 364 14.89 34.91 -22.32
CA ASN A 364 13.81 35.45 -23.15
C ASN A 364 12.52 35.64 -22.33
N GLU A 365 12.26 34.73 -21.39
CA GLU A 365 11.10 34.72 -20.50
C GLU A 365 11.53 34.43 -19.06
N TRP A 366 10.97 35.20 -18.13
CA TRP A 366 11.13 34.97 -16.70
C TRP A 366 9.93 34.18 -16.17
N GLY A 367 10.21 33.16 -15.38
CA GLY A 367 9.23 32.55 -14.49
C GLY A 367 9.01 33.35 -13.22
N ASN A 368 8.37 32.73 -12.22
CA ASN A 368 8.28 33.32 -10.89
C ASN A 368 9.69 33.53 -10.31
N VAL A 369 9.93 34.73 -9.79
CA VAL A 369 11.16 35.12 -9.10
C VAL A 369 10.79 35.54 -7.69
N SER A 370 11.22 34.79 -6.69
CA SER A 370 10.91 35.08 -5.28
C SER A 370 11.90 34.39 -4.33
N GLY A 371 12.06 34.97 -3.14
CA GLY A 371 12.91 34.44 -2.07
C GLY A 371 13.71 35.51 -1.34
N VAL A 372 14.76 35.08 -0.65
CA VAL A 372 15.56 35.91 0.27
C VAL A 372 17.04 35.79 -0.04
N LEU A 373 17.69 36.91 -0.33
CA LEU A 373 19.14 37.04 -0.42
C LEU A 373 19.62 37.76 0.85
N GLY A 374 20.66 37.23 1.49
CA GLY A 374 21.26 37.81 2.69
C GLY A 374 22.74 37.49 2.83
N GLY A 375 23.27 37.68 4.04
CA GLY A 375 24.70 37.54 4.34
C GLY A 375 25.51 38.82 4.10
N SER A 376 26.82 38.74 4.31
CA SER A 376 27.74 39.89 4.25
C SER A 376 28.21 40.27 2.85
N GLY A 377 28.04 39.38 1.87
CA GLY A 377 28.50 39.54 0.49
C GLY A 377 27.53 40.29 -0.43
N PRO A 378 27.96 40.59 -1.67
CA PRO A 378 27.09 41.14 -2.72
C PRO A 378 25.84 40.26 -2.97
N GLN A 379 24.70 40.91 -3.22
CA GLN A 379 23.41 40.23 -3.32
C GLN A 379 23.11 39.79 -4.75
N THR A 380 22.99 40.72 -5.70
CA THR A 380 22.82 40.42 -7.12
C THR A 380 23.29 41.56 -8.01
N ASP A 381 23.67 41.25 -9.26
CA ASP A 381 23.93 42.21 -10.34
C ASP A 381 22.73 42.40 -11.28
N SER A 382 21.68 41.60 -11.14
CA SER A 382 20.47 41.67 -11.96
C SER A 382 19.44 42.61 -11.36
N SER A 383 19.08 43.65 -12.10
CA SER A 383 18.01 44.57 -11.68
C SER A 383 16.64 43.88 -11.57
N TYR A 384 16.41 42.82 -12.36
CA TYR A 384 15.17 42.05 -12.29
C TYR A 384 15.08 41.27 -10.98
N ILE A 385 16.12 40.50 -10.64
CA ILE A 385 16.21 39.77 -9.36
C ILE A 385 16.10 40.72 -8.17
N GLN A 386 16.83 41.85 -8.21
CA GLN A 386 16.84 42.84 -7.14
C GLN A 386 15.45 43.43 -6.85
N ASN A 387 14.60 43.56 -7.87
CA ASN A 387 13.25 44.12 -7.73
C ASN A 387 12.21 43.10 -7.24
N GLN A 388 12.47 41.80 -7.39
CA GLN A 388 11.52 40.74 -7.07
C GLN A 388 11.83 40.01 -5.75
N MET A 389 13.11 39.87 -5.39
CA MET A 389 13.54 39.17 -4.16
C MET A 389 13.83 40.14 -3.01
N THR A 390 13.69 39.66 -1.77
CA THR A 390 14.15 40.40 -0.59
C THR A 390 15.68 40.38 -0.56
N THR A 391 16.34 41.54 -0.60
CA THR A 391 17.80 41.65 -0.51
C THR A 391 18.23 42.15 0.86
N ASN A 392 19.40 41.71 1.35
CA ASN A 392 19.86 41.95 2.72
C ASN A 392 18.85 41.43 3.78
N GLY A 393 18.15 40.35 3.46
CA GLY A 393 17.28 39.64 4.39
C GLY A 393 18.05 38.67 5.28
N ASP A 394 17.30 37.78 5.93
CA ASP A 394 17.82 36.75 6.83
C ASP A 394 17.37 35.37 6.31
N PRO A 395 18.18 34.73 5.43
CA PRO A 395 17.82 33.47 4.80
C PRO A 395 17.79 32.30 5.80
N THR A 396 16.83 31.41 5.67
CA THR A 396 16.76 30.14 6.41
C THR A 396 18.00 29.30 6.12
N SER A 397 18.64 28.77 7.16
CA SER A 397 19.81 27.91 7.00
C SER A 397 19.45 26.59 6.29
N PRO A 398 20.36 26.05 5.44
CA PRO A 398 20.15 24.76 4.81
C PRO A 398 20.06 23.62 5.83
N ASP A 399 19.22 22.63 5.56
CA ASP A 399 19.24 21.36 6.28
C ASP A 399 20.36 20.46 5.73
N THR A 400 21.34 20.15 6.57
CA THR A 400 22.54 19.39 6.17
C THR A 400 22.44 17.90 6.46
N ARG A 401 21.28 17.43 6.96
CA ARG A 401 21.05 16.00 7.20
C ARG A 401 21.05 15.26 5.86
N PRO A 402 21.81 14.17 5.72
CA PRO A 402 21.78 13.36 4.50
C PRO A 402 20.42 12.66 4.31
N PRO A 403 19.86 12.63 3.08
CA PRO A 403 18.66 11.86 2.72
C PRO A 403 18.68 10.34 2.97
N LEU A 404 19.86 9.77 3.16
CA LEU A 404 20.07 8.35 3.41
C LEU A 404 20.91 8.25 4.68
N PRO A 405 20.64 7.30 5.61
CA PRO A 405 21.50 7.10 6.79
C PRO A 405 22.95 6.84 6.40
N SER A 406 23.88 6.97 7.34
CA SER A 406 25.29 6.61 7.11
C SER A 406 25.43 5.17 6.61
N ALA A 407 26.48 4.90 5.83
CA ALA A 407 26.72 3.58 5.26
C ALA A 407 26.69 2.48 6.35
N PRO A 408 26.02 1.34 6.09
CA PRO A 408 25.92 0.27 7.06
C PRO A 408 27.29 -0.39 7.30
N SER A 409 27.41 -1.14 8.40
CA SER A 409 28.66 -1.81 8.75
C SER A 409 29.02 -2.90 7.74
N LEU A 410 30.26 -3.36 7.77
CA LEU A 410 30.72 -4.42 6.88
C LEU A 410 29.86 -5.68 7.04
N GLY A 411 29.24 -6.15 5.95
CA GLY A 411 28.36 -7.32 5.92
C GLY A 411 26.87 -7.03 6.15
N GLU A 412 26.49 -5.79 6.40
CA GLU A 412 25.09 -5.35 6.47
C GLU A 412 24.64 -4.74 5.14
N VAL A 413 23.36 -4.85 4.83
CA VAL A 413 22.76 -4.32 3.59
C VAL A 413 21.80 -3.18 3.90
N PRO A 414 21.78 -2.11 3.09
CA PRO A 414 20.75 -1.07 3.21
C PRO A 414 19.34 -1.67 3.14
N GLN A 415 18.40 -1.21 3.95
CA GLN A 415 16.99 -1.66 3.89
C GLN A 415 16.79 -3.19 4.04
N GLN A 416 17.72 -3.92 4.67
CA GLN A 416 17.64 -5.38 4.79
C GLN A 416 16.35 -5.86 5.47
N SER A 417 15.89 -5.14 6.50
CA SER A 417 14.70 -5.49 7.29
C SER A 417 13.46 -4.68 6.91
N ALA A 418 13.49 -3.97 5.77
CA ALA A 418 12.36 -3.16 5.33
C ALA A 418 11.35 -4.03 4.58
N GLN A 419 10.07 -3.71 4.73
CA GLN A 419 9.01 -4.24 3.88
C GLN A 419 8.85 -3.35 2.65
N LEU A 420 8.69 -3.91 1.46
CA LEU A 420 8.41 -3.17 0.24
C LEU A 420 6.89 -3.09 0.04
N VAL A 421 6.30 -1.94 0.32
CA VAL A 421 4.90 -1.64 0.00
C VAL A 421 4.81 -1.13 -1.42
N ARG A 422 3.95 -1.73 -2.24
CA ARG A 422 3.66 -1.30 -3.60
C ARG A 422 2.17 -1.00 -3.76
N ILE A 423 1.88 0.14 -4.38
CA ILE A 423 0.53 0.65 -4.65
C ILE A 423 0.39 0.80 -6.18
N ASP A 424 -0.31 -0.13 -6.80
CA ASP A 424 -0.43 -0.22 -8.26
C ASP A 424 -1.78 0.30 -8.74
N ASN A 425 -1.74 1.40 -9.49
CA ASN A 425 -2.91 2.05 -10.07
C ASN A 425 -2.92 2.01 -11.62
N THR A 426 -2.12 1.12 -12.23
CA THR A 426 -1.93 1.07 -13.69
C THR A 426 -3.18 0.66 -14.47
N GLY A 427 -4.04 -0.17 -13.88
CA GLY A 427 -5.28 -0.65 -14.49
C GLY A 427 -6.48 0.28 -14.33
N ASN A 428 -6.31 1.44 -13.70
CA ASN A 428 -7.42 2.27 -13.23
C ASN A 428 -7.40 3.66 -13.89
N SER A 429 -8.59 4.27 -14.01
CA SER A 429 -8.80 5.59 -14.59
C SER A 429 -8.90 6.72 -13.56
N SER A 430 -8.99 6.39 -12.28
CA SER A 430 -9.11 7.33 -11.17
C SER A 430 -7.89 7.27 -10.25
N PRO A 431 -7.49 8.40 -9.66
CA PRO A 431 -6.44 8.39 -8.64
C PRO A 431 -6.88 7.59 -7.42
N SER A 432 -5.92 6.97 -6.74
CA SER A 432 -6.13 6.33 -5.43
C SER A 432 -5.39 7.09 -4.36
N SER A 433 -6.01 7.31 -3.20
CA SER A 433 -5.32 7.88 -2.04
C SER A 433 -4.62 6.77 -1.25
N TYR A 434 -3.55 7.15 -0.57
CA TYR A 434 -2.82 6.26 0.31
C TYR A 434 -2.34 7.00 1.56
N GLN A 435 -2.27 6.27 2.66
CA GLN A 435 -1.50 6.62 3.84
C GLN A 435 -0.83 5.38 4.40
N ILE A 436 0.45 5.49 4.71
CA ILE A 436 1.29 4.46 5.33
C ILE A 436 1.92 5.08 6.57
N THR A 437 1.79 4.41 7.71
CA THR A 437 2.53 4.73 8.94
C THR A 437 3.52 3.60 9.21
N ALA A 438 4.80 3.94 9.33
CA ALA A 438 5.87 3.00 9.65
C ALA A 438 6.19 2.96 11.15
N GLY A 439 6.77 1.86 11.62
CA GLY A 439 7.35 1.78 12.96
C GLY A 439 8.63 2.60 13.10
N THR A 440 9.30 2.92 11.98
CA THR A 440 10.45 3.84 11.97
C THR A 440 10.34 4.81 10.80
N TYR A 441 10.50 4.38 9.56
CA TYR A 441 10.54 5.28 8.40
C TYR A 441 9.84 4.68 7.17
N VAL A 442 9.17 5.54 6.42
CA VAL A 442 8.66 5.29 5.05
C VAL A 442 9.59 6.00 4.05
N LEU A 443 10.12 5.27 3.08
CA LEU A 443 11.14 5.74 2.15
C LEU A 443 10.70 5.48 0.70
N PRO A 444 10.64 6.48 -0.19
CA PRO A 444 10.06 6.34 -1.53
C PRO A 444 10.91 5.43 -2.43
N ALA A 445 10.35 4.35 -2.93
CA ALA A 445 11.07 3.32 -3.66
C ALA A 445 10.64 3.31 -5.15
N GLY A 446 11.60 3.04 -6.03
CA GLY A 446 11.38 2.94 -7.46
C GLY A 446 11.34 1.50 -7.99
N ASP A 447 11.27 0.52 -7.09
CA ASP A 447 11.38 -0.91 -7.37
C ASP A 447 10.31 -1.39 -8.35
N ASP A 448 10.68 -2.34 -9.21
CA ASP A 448 9.81 -3.00 -10.18
C ASP A 448 9.04 -2.00 -11.06
N GLY A 449 9.79 -1.00 -11.55
CA GLY A 449 9.26 0.04 -12.43
C GLY A 449 8.36 1.08 -11.75
N ALA A 450 8.28 1.11 -10.41
CA ALA A 450 7.51 2.13 -9.71
C ALA A 450 8.09 3.54 -9.90
N THR A 451 7.19 4.52 -9.97
CA THR A 451 7.52 5.94 -9.97
C THR A 451 7.95 6.36 -8.57
N VAL A 452 9.12 6.98 -8.47
CA VAL A 452 9.60 7.58 -7.22
C VAL A 452 8.84 8.89 -7.00
N ALA A 453 7.82 8.85 -6.16
CA ALA A 453 7.03 10.03 -5.81
C ALA A 453 7.89 11.05 -5.06
N MET A 454 7.79 12.32 -5.46
CA MET A 454 8.53 13.42 -4.81
C MET A 454 7.70 14.21 -3.79
N ASP A 455 6.39 14.02 -3.81
CA ASP A 455 5.45 14.63 -2.88
C ASP A 455 4.85 13.51 -2.01
N TRP A 456 5.47 13.24 -0.87
CA TRP A 456 5.04 12.19 0.06
C TRP A 456 5.25 12.64 1.50
N GLY A 457 4.21 12.52 2.32
CA GLY A 457 4.24 12.94 3.73
C GLY A 457 2.86 13.35 4.21
N PRO A 458 2.69 13.70 5.49
CA PRO A 458 1.38 14.04 6.07
C PRO A 458 0.62 15.16 5.31
N ASP A 459 1.37 16.07 4.67
CA ASP A 459 0.84 17.21 3.92
C ASP A 459 1.11 17.15 2.41
N ASN A 460 1.46 15.98 1.86
CA ASN A 460 1.85 15.80 0.45
C ASN A 460 2.98 16.75 -0.01
N SER A 461 3.93 17.05 0.87
CA SER A 461 5.12 17.84 0.55
C SER A 461 6.35 16.92 0.48
N PRO A 462 7.41 17.27 -0.25
CA PRO A 462 8.66 16.52 -0.22
C PRO A 462 9.21 16.46 1.20
N VAL A 463 9.39 15.24 1.73
CA VAL A 463 10.02 15.03 3.05
C VAL A 463 11.40 14.43 2.84
N ARG A 464 12.42 14.95 3.53
CA ARG A 464 13.76 14.37 3.49
C ARG A 464 13.74 13.01 4.18
N PRO A 465 14.08 11.89 3.51
CA PRO A 465 14.27 10.64 4.24
C PRO A 465 15.50 10.75 5.16
N PRO A 466 15.52 10.09 6.33
CA PRO A 466 14.48 9.23 6.86
C PRO A 466 13.36 9.96 7.63
N ASP A 467 13.25 11.29 7.64
CA ASP A 467 12.32 12.05 8.50
C ASP A 467 10.80 11.81 8.27
N SER A 468 10.42 10.81 7.46
CA SER A 468 9.04 10.45 7.14
C SER A 468 8.67 9.18 7.90
N GLU A 469 8.07 9.30 9.08
CA GLU A 469 7.38 8.17 9.75
C GLU A 469 6.07 7.82 9.04
N GLN A 470 5.54 8.77 8.26
CA GLN A 470 4.30 8.64 7.50
C GLN A 470 4.48 9.12 6.06
N ALA A 471 3.92 8.37 5.12
CA ALA A 471 3.73 8.80 3.75
C ALA A 471 2.23 8.82 3.44
N ALA A 472 1.72 9.98 3.04
CA ALA A 472 0.36 10.12 2.53
C ALA A 472 0.40 10.82 1.16
N GLY A 473 -0.61 10.58 0.35
CA GLY A 473 -0.73 11.19 -0.96
C GLY A 473 -1.76 10.51 -1.85
N SER A 474 -1.62 10.73 -3.15
CA SER A 474 -2.41 10.05 -4.15
C SER A 474 -1.53 9.50 -5.27
N VAL A 475 -1.80 8.25 -5.66
CA VAL A 475 -1.24 7.61 -6.84
C VAL A 475 -2.13 7.95 -8.03
N PRO A 476 -1.65 8.68 -9.05
CA PRO A 476 -2.42 8.97 -10.24
C PRO A 476 -2.87 7.71 -10.98
N ALA A 477 -3.91 7.84 -11.81
CA ALA A 477 -4.31 6.79 -12.75
C ALA A 477 -3.13 6.43 -13.67
N GLY A 478 -2.87 5.14 -13.87
CA GLY A 478 -1.77 4.67 -14.71
C GLY A 478 -0.40 4.56 -14.02
N GLU A 479 -0.28 5.05 -12.78
CA GLU A 479 1.00 5.10 -12.04
C GLU A 479 1.12 4.01 -10.98
N VAL A 480 2.34 3.76 -10.55
CA VAL A 480 2.65 2.86 -9.42
C VAL A 480 3.61 3.57 -8.50
N TYR A 481 3.27 3.66 -7.22
CA TYR A 481 4.20 4.10 -6.18
C TYR A 481 4.65 2.92 -5.33
N ALA A 482 5.89 2.96 -4.87
CA ALA A 482 6.41 1.98 -3.92
C ALA A 482 7.15 2.69 -2.78
N PHE A 483 7.22 2.03 -1.62
CA PHE A 483 7.89 2.53 -0.43
C PHE A 483 8.57 1.40 0.33
N TYR A 484 9.81 1.60 0.77
CA TYR A 484 10.37 0.79 1.85
C TYR A 484 9.82 1.29 3.18
N VAL A 485 9.26 0.37 3.97
CA VAL A 485 8.73 0.61 5.31
C VAL A 485 9.61 -0.10 6.33
N THR A 486 10.31 0.68 7.14
CA THR A 486 11.22 0.19 8.18
C THR A 486 10.54 0.17 9.54
N GLY A 487 10.91 -0.80 10.40
CA GLY A 487 10.24 -1.01 11.68
C GLY A 487 8.85 -1.66 11.57
N GLY A 488 8.47 -2.12 10.38
CA GLY A 488 7.17 -2.72 10.08
C GLY A 488 6.08 -1.68 9.76
N ILE A 489 5.02 -2.14 9.11
CA ILE A 489 3.80 -1.34 8.89
C ILE A 489 3.04 -1.25 10.22
N VAL A 490 2.81 -0.02 10.71
CA VAL A 490 1.99 0.25 11.91
C VAL A 490 0.52 0.36 11.53
N SER A 491 0.21 1.15 10.50
CA SER A 491 -1.14 1.31 9.97
C SER A 491 -1.12 1.73 8.51
N THR A 492 -2.22 1.42 7.81
CA THR A 492 -2.45 1.85 6.43
C THR A 492 -3.90 2.26 6.26
N SER A 493 -4.14 3.29 5.45
CA SER A 493 -5.46 3.58 4.92
C SER A 493 -5.35 3.87 3.43
N ALA A 494 -6.40 3.57 2.68
CA ALA A 494 -6.46 3.83 1.26
C ALA A 494 -7.89 4.11 0.84
N SER A 495 -8.03 4.83 -0.27
CA SER A 495 -9.30 4.93 -0.99
C SER A 495 -9.06 4.92 -2.49
N GLY A 496 -10.02 4.40 -3.24
CA GLY A 496 -9.89 4.26 -4.68
C GLY A 496 -9.43 2.86 -5.12
N PRO A 497 -9.25 2.67 -6.43
CA PRO A 497 -9.17 1.33 -7.03
C PRO A 497 -7.77 0.70 -7.07
N ALA A 498 -6.73 1.36 -6.56
CA ALA A 498 -5.37 0.82 -6.59
C ALA A 498 -5.25 -0.48 -5.79
N THR A 499 -4.52 -1.44 -6.34
CA THR A 499 -4.17 -2.67 -5.63
C THR A 499 -2.90 -2.45 -4.81
N TRP A 500 -2.82 -3.09 -3.64
CA TRP A 500 -1.66 -2.99 -2.78
C TRP A 500 -1.00 -4.36 -2.63
N SER A 501 0.32 -4.36 -2.48
CA SER A 501 1.08 -5.53 -2.09
C SER A 501 2.19 -5.16 -1.12
N VAL A 502 2.56 -6.10 -0.26
CA VAL A 502 3.70 -6.02 0.65
C VAL A 502 4.61 -7.19 0.34
N ASP A 503 5.86 -6.89 -0.02
CA ASP A 503 6.86 -7.88 -0.44
C ASP A 503 6.36 -8.82 -1.56
N GLY A 504 5.54 -8.26 -2.47
CA GLY A 504 4.93 -8.97 -3.59
C GLY A 504 3.66 -9.78 -3.25
N THR A 505 3.26 -9.83 -1.98
CA THR A 505 2.01 -10.49 -1.55
C THR A 505 0.86 -9.48 -1.54
N PRO A 506 -0.34 -9.80 -2.09
CA PRO A 506 -1.50 -8.93 -2.02
C PRO A 506 -1.76 -8.46 -0.58
N TYR A 507 -2.11 -7.18 -0.42
CA TYR A 507 -2.35 -6.56 0.88
C TYR A 507 -3.60 -5.70 0.78
N SER A 508 -4.50 -5.79 1.76
CA SER A 508 -5.70 -4.96 1.84
C SER A 508 -5.50 -3.87 2.89
N PRO A 509 -5.27 -2.60 2.48
CA PRO A 509 -5.06 -1.51 3.42
C PRO A 509 -6.31 -1.29 4.26
N GLY A 510 -6.13 -1.30 5.58
CA GLY A 510 -7.21 -1.02 6.53
C GLY A 510 -7.63 -2.22 7.39
N ASN A 511 -7.24 -3.46 7.07
CA ASN A 511 -7.55 -4.62 7.91
C ASN A 511 -6.68 -4.63 9.18
N VAL A 512 -7.22 -4.15 10.30
CA VAL A 512 -6.52 -4.14 11.59
C VAL A 512 -6.86 -5.38 12.41
N LEU A 513 -8.05 -5.96 12.19
CA LEU A 513 -8.52 -7.14 12.92
C LEU A 513 -8.78 -8.30 11.96
N SER A 514 -8.29 -9.49 12.31
CA SER A 514 -8.64 -10.71 11.59
C SER A 514 -9.19 -11.78 12.53
N THR A 515 -10.15 -12.55 12.03
CA THR A 515 -10.87 -13.55 12.81
C THR A 515 -11.00 -14.87 12.06
N ASN A 516 -10.70 -15.97 12.74
CA ASN A 516 -10.83 -17.34 12.19
C ASN A 516 -11.63 -18.24 13.13
N THR A 517 -12.19 -19.31 12.58
CA THR A 517 -12.83 -20.39 13.35
C THR A 517 -12.04 -21.67 13.13
N LEU A 518 -11.52 -22.24 14.21
CA LEU A 518 -10.71 -23.46 14.19
C LEU A 518 -11.50 -24.59 14.85
N SER A 519 -11.43 -25.78 14.26
CA SER A 519 -12.09 -26.99 14.77
C SER A 519 -11.20 -28.20 14.56
N SER A 520 -10.82 -28.86 15.66
CA SER A 520 -9.94 -30.04 15.63
C SER A 520 -10.13 -30.89 16.88
N ASP A 521 -9.79 -32.17 16.79
CA ASP A 521 -9.59 -33.05 17.95
C ASP A 521 -8.13 -32.98 18.44
N GLN A 522 -7.90 -33.55 19.62
CA GLN A 522 -6.57 -33.72 20.20
C GLN A 522 -6.33 -35.21 20.40
N THR A 523 -5.39 -35.79 19.65
CA THR A 523 -5.13 -37.24 19.77
C THR A 523 -4.14 -37.57 20.88
N SER A 524 -3.30 -36.62 21.28
CA SER A 524 -2.31 -36.76 22.35
C SER A 524 -1.80 -35.41 22.84
N ARG A 525 -1.24 -35.33 24.05
CA ARG A 525 -0.74 -34.10 24.70
C ARG A 525 0.33 -33.33 23.90
N ASP A 526 1.10 -34.03 23.08
CA ASP A 526 2.25 -33.46 22.35
C ASP A 526 1.91 -33.00 20.93
N GLN A 527 0.68 -33.24 20.44
CA GLN A 527 0.26 -32.82 19.10
C GLN A 527 0.00 -31.30 19.06
N TRP A 528 0.67 -30.62 18.13
CA TRP A 528 0.41 -29.23 17.75
C TRP A 528 -0.20 -29.19 16.36
N HIS A 529 -1.16 -28.30 16.16
CA HIS A 529 -1.78 -27.99 14.87
C HIS A 529 -1.24 -26.66 14.38
N GLN A 530 -0.78 -26.63 13.13
CA GLN A 530 -0.24 -25.42 12.52
C GLN A 530 -1.34 -24.66 11.77
N VAL A 531 -1.37 -23.35 11.94
CA VAL A 531 -2.20 -22.43 11.15
C VAL A 531 -1.27 -21.56 10.33
N GLU A 532 -1.28 -21.78 9.02
CA GLU A 532 -0.53 -20.96 8.06
C GLU A 532 -1.13 -19.55 7.98
N ALA A 533 -0.26 -18.57 7.78
CA ALA A 533 -0.65 -17.18 7.59
C ALA A 533 -1.49 -17.01 6.31
N SER A 534 -2.81 -16.83 6.43
CA SER A 534 -3.65 -16.35 5.32
C SER A 534 -3.82 -14.83 5.41
N ASP A 535 -2.73 -14.09 5.27
CA ASP A 535 -2.63 -12.61 5.23
C ASP A 535 -2.41 -11.81 6.54
N HIS A 536 -2.32 -12.39 7.76
CA HIS A 536 -2.16 -11.55 8.98
C HIS A 536 -1.35 -12.13 10.18
N SER A 537 -0.40 -13.04 10.02
CA SER A 537 0.27 -13.65 11.19
C SER A 537 1.56 -12.96 11.69
N THR A 538 1.66 -11.64 11.62
CA THR A 538 2.68 -10.89 12.39
C THR A 538 2.13 -10.29 13.68
N GLY A 539 0.87 -10.62 14.06
CA GLY A 539 0.16 -10.01 15.19
C GLY A 539 0.04 -10.84 16.47
N VAL A 540 -0.54 -10.21 17.49
CA VAL A 540 -1.00 -10.84 18.73
C VAL A 540 -2.27 -11.65 18.43
N VAL A 541 -2.24 -12.96 18.74
CA VAL A 541 -3.37 -13.87 18.52
C VAL A 541 -3.96 -14.33 19.85
N VAL A 542 -5.27 -14.19 20.01
CA VAL A 542 -6.05 -14.79 21.11
C VAL A 542 -7.04 -15.79 20.54
N GLY A 543 -7.12 -16.99 21.10
CA GLY A 543 -7.94 -18.08 20.54
C GLY A 543 -8.75 -18.84 21.59
N LYS A 544 -9.66 -18.18 22.31
CA LYS A 544 -10.47 -18.77 23.38
C LYS A 544 -11.83 -18.06 23.51
N PRO A 545 -12.88 -18.66 24.12
CA PRO A 545 -12.93 -19.99 24.75
C PRO A 545 -13.12 -21.17 23.79
N LEU A 546 -12.90 -22.40 24.29
CA LEU A 546 -13.27 -23.64 23.61
C LEU A 546 -14.77 -23.93 23.73
N SER A 547 -15.36 -24.57 22.72
CA SER A 547 -16.70 -25.15 22.82
C SER A 547 -16.76 -26.27 23.86
N TYR A 548 -17.95 -26.77 24.16
CA TYR A 548 -18.17 -27.88 25.10
C TYR A 548 -18.81 -29.08 24.41
N ASN A 549 -18.02 -29.78 23.61
CA ASN A 549 -18.39 -31.08 23.01
C ASN A 549 -17.87 -32.25 23.88
N GLY A 550 -16.71 -32.09 24.50
CA GLY A 550 -16.09 -32.98 25.49
C GLY A 550 -16.41 -32.55 26.93
N ALA A 551 -16.47 -33.52 27.83
CA ALA A 551 -16.79 -33.25 29.25
C ALA A 551 -15.54 -32.99 30.09
N GLN A 552 -14.35 -33.32 29.59
CA GLN A 552 -13.09 -33.09 30.27
C GLN A 552 -12.71 -31.60 30.22
N PRO A 553 -12.16 -31.04 31.32
CA PRO A 553 -11.70 -29.67 31.32
C PRO A 553 -10.45 -29.50 30.43
N ALA A 554 -10.50 -28.49 29.56
CA ALA A 554 -9.46 -28.22 28.56
C ALA A 554 -9.47 -26.74 28.14
N HIS A 555 -8.36 -26.27 27.58
CA HIS A 555 -8.24 -24.93 27.01
C HIS A 555 -7.41 -24.94 25.72
N SER A 556 -7.44 -23.86 24.96
CA SER A 556 -6.52 -23.66 23.84
C SER A 556 -5.17 -23.16 24.35
N ARG A 557 -4.09 -23.77 23.87
CA ARG A 557 -2.71 -23.32 24.06
C ARG A 557 -2.18 -22.88 22.71
N ILE A 558 -1.57 -21.70 22.64
CA ILE A 558 -1.00 -21.13 21.42
C ILE A 558 0.49 -20.88 21.64
N ARG A 559 1.29 -21.01 20.57
CA ARG A 559 2.66 -20.49 20.51
C ARG A 559 2.87 -19.82 19.16
N ASN A 560 3.50 -18.65 19.16
CA ASN A 560 3.68 -17.84 17.97
C ASN A 560 5.08 -18.03 17.38
N ASP A 561 5.20 -18.13 16.06
CA ASP A 561 6.44 -17.88 15.34
C ASP A 561 6.26 -16.60 14.51
N ILE A 562 7.15 -15.63 14.68
CA ILE A 562 6.94 -14.25 14.18
C ILE A 562 6.98 -14.17 12.64
N THR A 563 7.16 -15.30 11.94
CA THR A 563 7.43 -15.34 10.49
C THR A 563 6.55 -16.29 9.68
N SER A 564 5.73 -17.18 10.28
CA SER A 564 4.98 -18.19 9.50
C SER A 564 3.57 -18.54 9.99
N GLY A 565 3.09 -18.02 11.12
CA GLY A 565 1.74 -18.36 11.59
C GLY A 565 1.67 -18.48 13.10
N PHE A 566 0.80 -19.38 13.57
CA PHE A 566 0.86 -19.85 14.94
C PHE A 566 0.53 -21.33 15.02
N ASP A 567 1.09 -21.99 16.03
CA ASP A 567 0.69 -23.34 16.40
C ASP A 567 -0.33 -23.25 17.54
N TYR A 568 -1.29 -24.17 17.54
CA TYR A 568 -2.19 -24.35 18.66
C TYR A 568 -2.36 -25.82 19.04
N LYS A 569 -2.88 -26.07 20.25
CA LYS A 569 -3.41 -27.37 20.66
C LYS A 569 -4.58 -27.18 21.61
N ILE A 570 -5.43 -28.20 21.71
CA ILE A 570 -6.39 -28.33 22.81
C ILE A 570 -5.65 -29.02 23.94
N GLU A 571 -5.35 -28.28 24.99
CA GLU A 571 -4.57 -28.73 26.14
C GLU A 571 -5.52 -29.14 27.26
N GLU A 572 -5.50 -30.43 27.61
CA GLU A 572 -6.06 -30.93 28.87
C GLU A 572 -5.06 -30.75 30.01
N TRP A 573 -5.57 -30.66 31.23
CA TRP A 573 -4.78 -30.64 32.47
C TRP A 573 -3.99 -31.95 32.68
N ASP A 574 -2.90 -31.93 33.44
CA ASP A 574 -1.93 -33.05 33.44
C ASP A 574 -2.47 -34.33 34.07
N TYR A 575 -3.49 -34.23 34.95
CA TYR A 575 -4.17 -35.39 35.53
C TYR A 575 -5.06 -36.16 34.54
N LEU A 576 -5.27 -35.64 33.34
CA LEU A 576 -6.01 -36.27 32.25
C LEU A 576 -5.07 -36.98 31.25
N ASP A 577 -5.65 -37.69 30.29
CA ASP A 577 -4.90 -38.53 29.35
C ASP A 577 -4.31 -37.75 28.17
N GLY A 578 -4.70 -36.48 27.99
CA GLY A 578 -4.20 -35.59 26.95
C GLY A 578 -4.84 -35.84 25.59
N ALA A 579 -5.87 -36.69 25.50
CA ALA A 579 -6.68 -36.88 24.31
C ALA A 579 -8.05 -36.21 24.52
N HIS A 580 -8.46 -35.38 23.58
CA HIS A 580 -9.71 -34.64 23.66
C HIS A 580 -10.51 -34.78 22.36
N THR A 581 -11.84 -34.80 22.49
CA THR A 581 -12.73 -34.82 21.32
C THR A 581 -12.63 -33.51 20.54
N THR A 582 -13.21 -33.47 19.34
CA THR A 582 -13.25 -32.25 18.54
C THR A 582 -13.93 -31.10 19.29
N GLU A 583 -13.20 -29.99 19.43
CA GLU A 583 -13.73 -28.71 19.90
C GLU A 583 -13.57 -27.64 18.83
N THR A 584 -14.36 -26.58 18.95
CA THR A 584 -14.31 -25.40 18.10
C THR A 584 -13.99 -24.18 18.96
N PHE A 585 -13.17 -23.28 18.45
CA PHE A 585 -12.92 -21.97 19.04
C PHE A 585 -12.64 -20.94 17.95
N ASN A 586 -12.78 -19.66 18.28
CA ASN A 586 -12.50 -18.58 17.36
C ASN A 586 -11.23 -17.85 17.78
N THR A 587 -10.52 -17.30 16.80
CA THR A 587 -9.34 -16.48 17.02
C THR A 587 -9.60 -15.02 16.67
N LEU A 588 -8.96 -14.11 17.38
CA LEU A 588 -8.80 -12.70 17.02
C LEU A 588 -7.30 -12.42 16.93
N ALA A 589 -6.85 -11.89 15.80
CA ALA A 589 -5.48 -11.49 15.58
C ALA A 589 -5.40 -9.99 15.25
N VAL A 590 -4.50 -9.29 15.95
CA VAL A 590 -4.29 -7.84 15.84
C VAL A 590 -2.79 -7.55 15.89
N PRO A 591 -2.22 -6.80 14.94
CA PRO A 591 -0.80 -6.43 15.03
C PRO A 591 -0.53 -5.54 16.26
N PRO A 592 0.67 -5.63 16.88
CA PRO A 592 1.00 -4.87 18.09
C PRO A 592 1.12 -3.37 17.79
N ALA A 593 0.11 -2.59 18.17
CA ALA A 593 0.11 -1.12 18.12
C ALA A 593 -1.10 -0.54 18.88
N GLU A 594 -1.22 0.78 18.83
CA GLU A 594 -2.43 1.55 19.18
C GLU A 594 -3.18 1.95 17.91
N TYR A 595 -4.47 1.66 17.86
CA TYR A 595 -5.33 1.93 16.72
C TYR A 595 -6.55 2.73 17.12
N THR A 596 -6.77 3.85 16.43
CA THR A 596 -8.03 4.59 16.46
C THR A 596 -8.75 4.34 15.13
N LEU A 597 -9.61 3.32 15.13
CA LEU A 597 -10.37 2.87 13.97
C LEU A 597 -11.65 3.69 13.84
N GLN A 598 -12.23 3.76 12.65
CA GLN A 598 -13.51 4.43 12.43
C GLN A 598 -14.56 3.34 12.17
N LEU A 599 -15.61 3.28 13.00
CA LEU A 599 -16.71 2.31 12.78
C LEU A 599 -17.65 2.76 11.66
N ASP A 600 -17.69 4.09 11.45
CA ASP A 600 -18.35 4.84 10.37
C ASP A 600 -17.63 6.20 10.20
N ASP A 601 -18.10 7.10 9.34
CA ASP A 601 -17.51 8.43 9.10
C ASP A 601 -17.48 9.37 10.34
N THR A 602 -17.89 8.91 11.54
CA THR A 602 -18.12 9.79 12.69
C THR A 602 -17.70 9.29 14.08
N VAL A 603 -17.40 8.00 14.30
CA VAL A 603 -17.10 7.46 15.64
C VAL A 603 -15.75 6.73 15.72
N PRO A 604 -14.76 7.28 16.47
CA PRO A 604 -13.50 6.58 16.73
C PRO A 604 -13.71 5.39 17.68
N TYR A 605 -13.03 4.29 17.38
CA TYR A 605 -13.00 3.05 18.13
C TYR A 605 -11.57 2.65 18.43
N GLN A 606 -11.26 2.53 19.72
CA GLN A 606 -9.90 2.32 20.20
C GLN A 606 -9.59 0.83 20.36
N VAL A 607 -8.45 0.41 19.81
CA VAL A 607 -7.87 -0.92 19.99
C VAL A 607 -6.39 -0.77 20.34
N LYS A 608 -5.92 -1.45 21.38
CA LYS A 608 -4.50 -1.52 21.72
C LYS A 608 -4.09 -2.97 21.83
N SER A 609 -3.05 -3.40 21.12
CA SER A 609 -2.53 -4.75 21.25
C SER A 609 -1.03 -4.74 21.49
N GLY A 610 -0.52 -5.77 22.17
CA GLY A 610 0.90 -5.85 22.51
C GLY A 610 1.25 -7.15 23.21
N THR A 611 2.49 -7.24 23.69
CA THR A 611 2.99 -8.40 24.43
C THR A 611 3.61 -7.97 25.75
N THR A 612 3.44 -8.80 26.77
CA THR A 612 4.15 -8.71 28.06
C THR A 612 4.78 -10.06 28.41
N SER A 613 5.52 -10.12 29.50
CA SER A 613 6.12 -11.36 30.02
C SER A 613 5.74 -11.52 31.49
N ALA A 614 5.13 -12.64 31.84
CA ALA A 614 4.73 -12.93 33.22
C ALA A 614 4.92 -14.40 33.56
N ASN A 615 4.93 -14.70 34.85
CA ASN A 615 4.95 -16.05 35.40
C ASN A 615 3.70 -16.25 36.30
N HIS A 616 3.82 -17.03 37.38
CA HIS A 616 2.74 -17.25 38.36
C HIS A 616 2.38 -16.02 39.22
N GLU A 617 3.18 -14.94 39.15
CA GLU A 617 2.91 -13.66 39.78
C GLU A 617 2.26 -12.68 38.79
N PHE A 618 1.38 -11.81 39.30
CA PHE A 618 0.74 -10.77 38.48
C PHE A 618 1.74 -9.69 38.06
N GLU A 619 1.72 -9.38 36.77
CA GLU A 619 2.43 -8.27 36.14
C GLU A 619 1.43 -7.21 35.69
N THR A 620 1.71 -5.94 35.99
CA THR A 620 0.87 -4.82 35.56
C THR A 620 1.26 -4.37 34.15
N VAL A 621 0.31 -4.35 33.22
CA VAL A 621 0.46 -3.84 31.87
C VAL A 621 -0.14 -2.43 31.79
N SER A 622 0.66 -1.45 31.36
CA SER A 622 0.19 -0.09 31.10
C SER A 622 -0.54 0.00 29.76
N LEU A 623 -1.66 0.71 29.76
CA LEU A 623 -2.39 1.15 28.56
C LEU A 623 -2.08 2.61 28.23
N ASP A 624 -1.28 3.30 29.05
CA ASP A 624 -0.75 4.66 28.81
C ASP A 624 -1.83 5.73 28.62
N GLY A 625 -3.01 5.54 29.22
CA GLY A 625 -4.15 6.45 29.10
C GLY A 625 -4.82 6.44 27.73
N PHE A 626 -4.50 5.47 26.86
CA PHE A 626 -5.03 5.39 25.50
C PHE A 626 -6.57 5.37 25.46
N PHE A 627 -7.21 4.68 26.42
CA PHE A 627 -8.67 4.57 26.50
C PHE A 627 -9.32 5.71 27.30
N GLU A 628 -8.56 6.72 27.70
CA GLU A 628 -9.02 7.86 28.50
C GLU A 628 -9.77 7.45 29.78
N SER A 629 -11.10 7.47 29.75
CA SER A 629 -11.99 7.10 30.87
C SER A 629 -12.78 5.81 30.64
N ILE A 630 -12.56 5.16 29.50
CA ILE A 630 -13.26 3.95 29.09
C ILE A 630 -12.50 2.74 29.62
N GLN A 631 -13.20 1.86 30.34
CA GLN A 631 -12.66 0.56 30.74
C GLN A 631 -12.71 -0.39 29.53
N PRO A 632 -11.57 -0.85 28.98
CA PRO A 632 -11.56 -1.78 27.85
C PRO A 632 -11.91 -3.20 28.26
N VAL A 633 -12.26 -4.04 27.28
CA VAL A 633 -12.24 -5.50 27.39
C VAL A 633 -10.83 -5.97 27.09
N ILE A 634 -10.25 -6.77 27.98
CA ILE A 634 -8.90 -7.31 27.86
C ILE A 634 -8.98 -8.79 27.48
N LEU A 635 -8.38 -9.16 26.37
CA LEU A 635 -8.24 -10.54 25.91
C LEU A 635 -6.76 -10.93 25.96
N THR A 636 -6.41 -12.05 26.60
CA THR A 636 -5.02 -12.46 26.78
C THR A 636 -4.77 -13.90 26.33
N GLN A 637 -3.57 -14.18 25.85
CA GLN A 637 -3.18 -15.54 25.46
C GLN A 637 -1.68 -15.72 25.67
N SER A 638 -1.26 -16.87 26.21
CA SER A 638 0.17 -17.22 26.22
C SER A 638 0.65 -17.39 24.78
N GLY A 639 1.75 -16.72 24.43
CA GLY A 639 2.35 -16.73 23.09
C GLY A 639 3.63 -17.57 22.98
N SER A 640 4.14 -18.10 24.11
CA SER A 640 5.31 -18.97 24.14
C SER A 640 5.04 -20.29 24.90
N PHE A 641 5.98 -21.22 24.76
CA PHE A 641 5.94 -22.53 25.40
C PHE A 641 7.29 -22.82 26.07
N ASN A 642 7.58 -22.09 27.14
CA ASN A 642 8.82 -22.18 27.94
C ASN A 642 8.71 -23.20 29.08
N GLY A 643 7.50 -23.43 29.61
CA GLY A 643 7.16 -24.51 30.54
C GLY A 643 6.29 -25.58 29.88
N ARG A 644 6.40 -26.84 30.34
CA ARG A 644 5.63 -27.96 29.76
C ARG A 644 4.24 -28.10 30.37
N ASP A 645 4.07 -27.56 31.57
CA ASP A 645 2.85 -27.69 32.36
C ASP A 645 1.71 -26.86 31.72
N PRO A 646 0.45 -27.35 31.77
CA PRO A 646 -0.72 -26.63 31.27
C PRO A 646 -0.90 -25.30 31.99
N ILE A 647 -1.14 -24.23 31.24
CA ILE A 647 -1.36 -22.89 31.82
C ILE A 647 -2.48 -22.14 31.11
N VAL A 648 -3.15 -21.30 31.89
CA VAL A 648 -4.07 -20.26 31.39
C VAL A 648 -3.55 -18.89 31.76
N THR A 649 -3.98 -17.85 31.04
CA THR A 649 -3.79 -16.47 31.46
C THR A 649 -4.93 -16.04 32.37
N ARG A 650 -4.63 -15.24 33.39
CA ARG A 650 -5.64 -14.67 34.31
C ARG A 650 -5.45 -13.16 34.38
N VAL A 651 -6.56 -12.43 34.31
CA VAL A 651 -6.60 -10.96 34.30
C VAL A 651 -7.33 -10.44 35.54
N ARG A 652 -6.87 -9.32 36.11
CA ARG A 652 -7.60 -8.57 37.14
C ARG A 652 -7.32 -7.07 37.05
N ASP A 653 -8.03 -6.30 37.87
CA ASP A 653 -7.80 -4.87 38.07
C ASP A 653 -7.78 -4.05 36.76
N VAL A 654 -8.64 -4.44 35.80
CA VAL A 654 -8.78 -3.74 34.52
C VAL A 654 -9.30 -2.32 34.74
N SER A 655 -8.58 -1.33 34.24
CA SER A 655 -8.94 0.08 34.22
C SER A 655 -8.67 0.67 32.83
N SER A 656 -8.99 1.95 32.62
CA SER A 656 -8.64 2.65 31.37
C SER A 656 -7.12 2.82 31.17
N ASP A 657 -6.35 2.75 32.26
CA ASP A 657 -4.90 3.01 32.26
C ASP A 657 -4.04 1.75 32.34
N SER A 658 -4.57 0.64 32.88
CA SER A 658 -3.78 -0.58 33.10
C SER A 658 -4.65 -1.80 33.39
N PHE A 659 -4.05 -2.98 33.32
CA PHE A 659 -4.59 -4.23 33.85
C PHE A 659 -3.46 -5.11 34.41
N ASP A 660 -3.77 -6.03 35.32
CA ASP A 660 -2.84 -7.03 35.83
C ASP A 660 -3.05 -8.36 35.10
N VAL A 661 -1.96 -9.06 34.74
CA VAL A 661 -2.01 -10.39 34.11
C VAL A 661 -0.97 -11.35 34.69
N LYS A 662 -1.32 -12.63 34.81
CA LYS A 662 -0.39 -13.73 35.13
C LYS A 662 -0.64 -14.95 34.24
N VAL A 663 0.30 -15.89 34.23
CA VAL A 663 0.01 -17.28 33.86
C VAL A 663 -0.31 -18.08 35.12
N GLN A 664 -1.21 -19.06 35.02
CA GLN A 664 -1.57 -19.92 36.13
C GLN A 664 -1.55 -21.37 35.68
N GLU A 665 -0.74 -22.19 36.35
CA GLU A 665 -0.70 -23.64 36.20
C GLU A 665 -1.88 -24.31 36.89
N GLU A 666 -2.13 -25.57 36.56
CA GLU A 666 -2.89 -26.47 37.45
C GLU A 666 -2.34 -26.44 38.88
N GLY A 667 -3.21 -26.64 39.87
CA GLY A 667 -2.76 -26.66 41.26
C GLY A 667 -2.29 -25.30 41.82
N ASN A 668 -2.43 -24.23 41.02
CA ASN A 668 -1.86 -22.91 41.31
C ASN A 668 -0.34 -22.95 41.59
N GLY A 669 0.38 -23.76 40.82
CA GLY A 669 1.84 -23.98 40.90
C GLY A 669 2.70 -22.81 40.44
N THR A 670 4.03 -23.00 40.50
CA THR A 670 5.01 -22.01 40.04
C THR A 670 5.41 -22.24 38.58
N HIS A 671 5.03 -21.33 37.68
CA HIS A 671 5.45 -21.41 36.28
C HIS A 671 6.72 -20.61 35.95
N ARG A 672 7.34 -20.95 34.82
CA ARG A 672 8.39 -20.13 34.18
C ARG A 672 7.77 -18.87 33.57
N ILE A 673 8.62 -17.91 33.19
CA ILE A 673 8.16 -16.73 32.45
C ILE A 673 7.73 -17.17 31.04
N GLU A 674 6.55 -16.75 30.64
CA GLU A 674 6.00 -16.91 29.29
C GLU A 674 5.71 -15.53 28.71
N SER A 675 5.82 -15.38 27.38
CA SER A 675 5.23 -14.24 26.70
C SER A 675 3.70 -14.37 26.72
N ILE A 676 3.03 -13.26 26.97
CA ILE A 676 1.58 -13.14 26.92
C ILE A 676 1.24 -12.05 25.93
N GLY A 677 0.49 -12.40 24.89
CA GLY A 677 -0.16 -11.43 24.02
C GLY A 677 -1.43 -10.89 24.68
N TYR A 678 -1.67 -9.58 24.55
CA TYR A 678 -2.92 -8.94 24.97
C TYR A 678 -3.53 -8.12 23.85
N ILE A 679 -4.86 -8.11 23.80
CA ILE A 679 -5.68 -7.24 22.95
C ILE A 679 -6.68 -6.53 23.87
N ALA A 680 -6.57 -5.22 23.95
CA ALA A 680 -7.50 -4.33 24.64
C ALA A 680 -8.46 -3.71 23.62
N LEU A 681 -9.76 -3.87 23.84
CA LEU A 681 -10.82 -3.43 22.95
C LEU A 681 -11.76 -2.47 23.68
N GLN A 682 -12.03 -1.31 23.08
CA GLN A 682 -13.08 -0.43 23.57
C GLN A 682 -14.44 -1.17 23.54
N PRO A 683 -15.30 -1.08 24.56
CA PRO A 683 -16.67 -1.58 24.46
C PRO A 683 -17.46 -0.79 23.41
N GLY A 684 -18.21 -1.49 22.57
CA GLY A 684 -18.90 -0.86 21.46
C GLY A 684 -19.61 -1.86 20.56
N VAL A 685 -20.38 -1.32 19.63
CA VAL A 685 -21.11 -2.05 18.59
C VAL A 685 -20.92 -1.31 17.27
N GLY A 686 -20.82 -2.02 16.15
CA GLY A 686 -20.75 -1.38 14.85
C GLY A 686 -20.23 -2.29 13.75
N TYR A 687 -19.64 -1.67 12.72
CA TYR A 687 -18.93 -2.35 11.65
C TYR A 687 -17.44 -2.05 11.74
N LEU A 688 -16.62 -3.07 11.55
CA LEU A 688 -15.17 -2.95 11.53
C LEU A 688 -14.64 -3.87 10.44
N ASP A 689 -13.91 -3.30 9.48
CA ASP A 689 -13.37 -4.00 8.32
C ASP A 689 -14.44 -4.83 7.57
N GLY A 690 -15.64 -4.24 7.38
CA GLY A 690 -16.78 -4.88 6.69
C GLY A 690 -17.51 -5.96 7.49
N LYS A 691 -17.05 -6.28 8.71
CA LYS A 691 -17.69 -7.24 9.61
C LYS A 691 -18.49 -6.52 10.68
N LEU A 692 -19.68 -7.04 10.98
CA LEU A 692 -20.42 -6.58 12.14
C LEU A 692 -19.70 -7.05 13.39
N PHE A 693 -19.55 -6.20 14.40
CA PHE A 693 -18.93 -6.59 15.66
C PHE A 693 -19.66 -6.00 16.89
N GLU A 694 -19.40 -6.61 18.04
CA GLU A 694 -19.73 -6.09 19.36
C GLU A 694 -18.66 -6.51 20.36
N VAL A 695 -18.30 -5.58 21.24
CA VAL A 695 -17.41 -5.80 22.38
C VAL A 695 -18.11 -5.32 23.64
N GLN A 696 -18.27 -6.22 24.61
CA GLN A 696 -18.99 -5.93 25.86
C GLN A 696 -18.39 -6.66 27.05
N ARG A 697 -18.80 -6.21 28.24
CA ARG A 697 -18.45 -6.81 29.53
C ARG A 697 -19.72 -7.14 30.30
N THR A 698 -19.83 -8.39 30.77
CA THR A 698 -20.96 -8.81 31.59
C THR A 698 -20.88 -8.20 33.00
N PRO A 699 -22.01 -8.16 33.75
CA PRO A 699 -21.95 -8.09 35.20
C PRO A 699 -21.11 -9.22 35.79
N GLN A 700 -20.69 -9.06 37.05
CA GLN A 700 -19.95 -10.08 37.79
C GLN A 700 -20.92 -11.16 38.32
N GLU A 701 -21.34 -12.07 37.44
CA GLU A 701 -22.34 -13.10 37.76
C GLU A 701 -22.06 -14.46 37.12
N VAL A 702 -21.04 -14.59 36.27
CA VAL A 702 -20.69 -15.85 35.60
C VAL A 702 -19.97 -16.75 36.59
N THR A 703 -20.43 -18.00 36.73
CA THR A 703 -19.91 -19.01 37.67
C THR A 703 -19.58 -20.30 36.92
N SER A 704 -19.44 -21.42 37.64
CA SER A 704 -19.38 -22.76 37.04
C SER A 704 -20.70 -23.24 36.39
N GLU A 705 -21.80 -22.53 36.62
CA GLU A 705 -23.09 -22.76 35.96
C GLU A 705 -23.20 -22.04 34.61
N TRP A 706 -23.92 -22.66 33.67
CA TRP A 706 -24.15 -22.11 32.34
C TRP A 706 -24.94 -20.79 32.42
N THR A 707 -24.28 -19.72 32.01
CA THR A 707 -24.81 -18.36 31.99
C THR A 707 -25.01 -17.93 30.55
N ARG A 708 -26.22 -17.48 30.22
CA ARG A 708 -26.56 -16.99 28.88
C ARG A 708 -26.14 -15.53 28.73
N ILE A 709 -25.42 -15.23 27.66
CA ILE A 709 -25.11 -13.89 27.18
C ILE A 709 -25.96 -13.65 25.92
N ASP A 710 -26.80 -12.62 25.96
CA ASP A 710 -27.52 -12.14 24.79
C ASP A 710 -26.69 -11.05 24.10
N PHE A 711 -26.52 -11.17 22.78
CA PHE A 711 -25.87 -10.16 21.96
C PHE A 711 -26.80 -8.97 21.74
N GLN A 712 -26.24 -7.76 21.59
CA GLN A 712 -27.01 -6.55 21.31
C GLN A 712 -27.44 -6.46 19.84
N GLN A 713 -26.76 -7.20 18.96
CA GLN A 713 -27.03 -7.27 17.53
C GLN A 713 -27.14 -8.72 17.04
N GLN A 714 -27.52 -8.88 15.76
CA GLN A 714 -27.59 -10.19 15.10
C GLN A 714 -26.32 -10.46 14.30
N TYR A 715 -25.62 -11.55 14.65
CA TYR A 715 -24.37 -11.95 14.04
C TYR A 715 -24.54 -13.23 13.23
N LYS A 716 -24.49 -13.13 11.90
CA LYS A 716 -24.49 -14.34 11.08
C LYS A 716 -23.11 -15.00 11.16
N ARG A 717 -23.10 -16.32 11.37
CA ARG A 717 -21.86 -17.12 11.56
C ARG A 717 -20.96 -16.49 12.63
N PRO A 718 -21.47 -16.30 13.86
CA PRO A 718 -20.78 -15.53 14.89
C PRO A 718 -19.42 -16.15 15.24
N GLN A 719 -18.41 -15.31 15.31
CA GLN A 719 -17.08 -15.62 15.81
C GLN A 719 -16.96 -14.98 17.19
N PHE A 720 -17.08 -15.80 18.22
CA PHE A 720 -17.09 -15.39 19.63
C PHE A 720 -15.74 -15.65 20.28
N ILE A 721 -15.16 -14.60 20.86
CA ILE A 721 -13.91 -14.60 21.62
C ILE A 721 -14.22 -13.98 22.99
N ALA A 722 -13.73 -14.59 24.07
CA ALA A 722 -14.00 -14.08 25.42
C ALA A 722 -12.91 -14.43 26.42
N ASP A 723 -12.79 -13.60 27.46
CA ASP A 723 -11.84 -13.78 28.56
C ASP A 723 -12.42 -13.30 29.90
N LEU A 724 -11.92 -13.86 31.00
CA LEU A 724 -12.24 -13.38 32.34
C LEU A 724 -11.65 -11.98 32.54
N GLN A 725 -12.42 -11.08 33.15
CA GLN A 725 -12.01 -9.69 33.41
C GLN A 725 -11.74 -9.41 34.89
N THR A 726 -11.87 -10.45 35.72
CA THR A 726 -11.71 -10.41 37.18
C THR A 726 -11.07 -11.71 37.68
N PHE A 727 -10.61 -11.70 38.93
CA PHE A 727 -9.96 -12.82 39.61
C PHE A 727 -10.52 -12.96 41.03
N HIS A 728 -11.74 -13.49 41.14
CA HIS A 728 -12.43 -13.79 42.40
C HIS A 728 -12.34 -15.26 42.80
N GLY A 729 -12.27 -16.20 41.84
CA GLY A 729 -11.95 -17.61 42.11
C GLY A 729 -10.44 -17.83 42.05
N LEU A 730 -9.88 -18.44 43.09
CA LEU A 730 -8.42 -18.62 43.20
C LEU A 730 -7.92 -19.81 42.39
N ASP A 731 -8.77 -20.82 42.22
CA ASP A 731 -8.44 -22.05 41.52
C ASP A 731 -8.31 -21.80 40.02
N THR A 732 -7.53 -22.66 39.37
CA THR A 732 -7.18 -22.50 37.97
C THR A 732 -8.41 -22.79 37.11
N ALA A 733 -8.79 -21.82 36.29
CA ALA A 733 -10.03 -21.92 35.52
C ALA A 733 -9.92 -21.22 34.16
N THR A 734 -10.74 -21.69 33.23
CA THR A 734 -10.91 -21.11 31.88
C THR A 734 -12.39 -20.94 31.55
N LEU A 735 -12.70 -20.29 30.44
CA LEU A 735 -14.07 -20.24 29.92
C LEU A 735 -14.33 -21.39 28.94
N ARG A 736 -15.56 -21.91 28.98
CA ARG A 736 -16.13 -22.79 27.93
C ARG A 736 -17.42 -22.20 27.41
N TYR A 737 -17.76 -22.50 26.15
CA TYR A 737 -19.02 -22.06 25.55
C TYR A 737 -19.84 -23.19 24.93
N ARG A 738 -21.15 -22.96 24.79
CA ARG A 738 -22.07 -23.79 23.99
C ARG A 738 -23.22 -22.95 23.48
N ASN A 739 -24.07 -23.54 22.62
CA ASN A 739 -25.29 -22.89 22.11
C ASN A 739 -25.03 -21.50 21.50
N LEU A 740 -23.93 -21.35 20.75
CA LEU A 740 -23.61 -20.12 20.02
C LEU A 740 -24.59 -19.98 18.84
N THR A 741 -25.53 -19.05 18.96
CA THR A 741 -26.53 -18.67 17.94
C THR A 741 -26.20 -17.28 17.40
N SER A 742 -26.97 -16.79 16.42
CA SER A 742 -26.80 -15.43 15.91
C SER A 742 -27.13 -14.32 16.91
N THR A 743 -27.72 -14.65 18.05
CA THR A 743 -28.21 -13.67 19.05
C THR A 743 -27.75 -13.93 20.47
N SER A 744 -27.09 -15.06 20.73
CA SER A 744 -26.68 -15.41 22.10
C SER A 744 -25.63 -16.51 22.13
N VAL A 745 -25.00 -16.67 23.28
CA VAL A 745 -24.13 -17.79 23.63
C VAL A 745 -24.31 -18.16 25.10
N GLU A 746 -24.10 -19.43 25.46
CA GLU A 746 -23.99 -19.84 26.86
C GLU A 746 -22.52 -20.06 27.22
N VAL A 747 -22.07 -19.48 28.34
CA VAL A 747 -20.71 -19.63 28.85
C VAL A 747 -20.71 -20.13 30.30
N LYS A 748 -19.61 -20.76 30.72
CA LYS A 748 -19.33 -21.06 32.13
C LYS A 748 -17.84 -20.89 32.43
N VAL A 749 -17.50 -20.69 33.69
CA VAL A 749 -16.13 -20.83 34.20
C VAL A 749 -15.89 -22.31 34.52
N GLU A 750 -14.90 -22.92 33.88
CA GLU A 750 -14.53 -24.32 34.07
C GLU A 750 -13.25 -24.41 34.88
N GLU A 751 -13.39 -24.77 36.15
CA GLU A 751 -12.29 -25.14 37.05
C GLU A 751 -11.74 -26.52 36.75
N GLU A 752 -10.48 -26.70 37.06
CA GLU A 752 -9.74 -27.96 37.00
C GLU A 752 -9.68 -28.65 38.37
N GLN A 753 -9.32 -29.94 38.43
CA GLN A 753 -9.45 -30.79 39.65
C GLN A 753 -8.12 -31.19 40.31
N SER A 754 -7.03 -30.44 40.08
CA SER A 754 -5.69 -30.82 40.56
C SER A 754 -5.47 -30.53 42.04
N GLU A 755 -6.03 -29.43 42.57
CA GLU A 755 -6.00 -29.16 44.01
C GLU A 755 -6.99 -30.05 44.77
N ASP A 756 -8.24 -30.13 44.29
CA ASP A 756 -9.27 -31.02 44.84
C ASP A 756 -10.36 -31.37 43.79
N SER A 757 -11.38 -32.12 44.19
CA SER A 757 -12.45 -32.59 43.29
C SER A 757 -13.61 -31.61 43.13
N GLU A 758 -13.55 -30.46 43.80
CA GLU A 758 -14.55 -29.41 43.81
C GLU A 758 -14.38 -28.55 42.54
N THR A 759 -15.47 -28.00 41.99
CA THR A 759 -15.43 -27.27 40.70
C THR A 759 -16.45 -26.11 40.65
N GLU A 760 -16.90 -25.64 41.81
CA GLU A 760 -17.72 -24.45 42.00
C GLU A 760 -16.85 -23.20 41.99
N HIS A 761 -16.95 -22.44 40.90
CA HIS A 761 -16.19 -21.19 40.77
C HIS A 761 -16.97 -19.98 41.29
N ALA A 762 -16.26 -19.04 41.92
CA ALA A 762 -16.81 -17.75 42.33
C ALA A 762 -17.33 -16.91 41.14
N THR A 763 -18.16 -15.90 41.40
CA THR A 763 -18.70 -15.03 40.34
C THR A 763 -17.61 -14.16 39.71
N GLU A 764 -17.48 -14.24 38.38
CA GLU A 764 -16.56 -13.44 37.57
C GLU A 764 -17.32 -12.57 36.56
N ALA A 765 -16.68 -11.50 36.11
CA ALA A 765 -17.10 -10.76 34.93
C ALA A 765 -16.39 -11.31 33.69
N VAL A 766 -17.13 -11.46 32.58
CA VAL A 766 -16.60 -11.91 31.29
C VAL A 766 -16.62 -10.74 30.32
N GLY A 767 -15.51 -10.55 29.62
CA GLY A 767 -15.37 -9.63 28.51
C GLY A 767 -15.39 -10.43 27.22
N TYR A 768 -16.19 -10.02 26.25
CA TYR A 768 -16.30 -10.72 24.99
C TYR A 768 -16.25 -9.77 23.80
N ALA A 769 -15.81 -10.33 22.68
CA ALA A 769 -15.93 -9.78 21.34
C ALA A 769 -16.66 -10.81 20.47
N VAL A 770 -17.69 -10.38 19.75
CA VAL A 770 -18.36 -11.17 18.74
C VAL A 770 -18.28 -10.46 17.40
N PHE A 771 -17.88 -11.19 16.36
CA PHE A 771 -17.84 -10.73 14.98
C PHE A 771 -18.78 -11.58 14.12
N GLY A 772 -19.35 -11.02 13.07
CA GLY A 772 -20.23 -11.76 12.17
C GLY A 772 -20.39 -11.08 10.81
N GLU A 773 -20.91 -11.84 9.86
CA GLU A 773 -21.29 -11.29 8.56
C GLU A 773 -22.66 -10.60 8.67
N PRO A 774 -22.87 -9.49 7.95
CA PRO A 774 -24.22 -8.95 7.76
C PRO A 774 -25.06 -9.90 6.90
N THR A 775 -26.36 -9.90 7.17
CA THR A 775 -27.34 -10.68 6.42
C THR A 775 -27.61 -10.05 5.06
N ILE A 776 -27.66 -8.72 4.99
CA ILE A 776 -27.82 -7.93 3.77
C ILE A 776 -26.64 -6.97 3.67
N LEU A 777 -25.78 -7.19 2.68
CA LEU A 777 -24.74 -6.23 2.32
C LEU A 777 -25.33 -5.19 1.38
N THR A 778 -24.99 -3.92 1.57
CA THR A 778 -25.36 -2.84 0.65
C THR A 778 -24.18 -1.92 0.38
N ASP A 779 -24.11 -1.39 -0.84
CA ASP A 779 -23.07 -0.43 -1.20
C ASP A 779 -23.55 0.58 -2.26
N THR A 780 -22.84 1.70 -2.38
CA THR A 780 -23.00 2.69 -3.44
C THR A 780 -21.80 2.66 -4.37
N ILE A 781 -22.03 2.39 -5.65
CA ILE A 781 -20.98 2.36 -6.66
C ILE A 781 -21.18 3.56 -7.60
N SER A 782 -20.11 4.32 -7.83
CA SER A 782 -20.05 5.41 -8.81
C SER A 782 -19.00 5.08 -9.86
N SER A 783 -19.39 5.06 -11.14
CA SER A 783 -18.52 4.59 -12.21
C SER A 783 -18.90 5.21 -13.56
N SER A 784 -17.91 5.46 -14.41
CA SER A 784 -18.09 5.65 -15.85
C SER A 784 -17.85 4.34 -16.60
N GLN A 785 -18.22 4.32 -17.88
CA GLN A 785 -17.97 3.22 -18.81
C GLN A 785 -17.15 3.75 -19.99
N PRO A 786 -15.89 3.34 -20.17
CA PRO A 786 -15.05 3.83 -21.26
C PRO A 786 -15.40 3.24 -22.63
N ASP A 787 -15.83 1.97 -22.66
CA ASP A 787 -16.25 1.24 -23.87
C ASP A 787 -17.09 0.00 -23.50
N SER A 788 -17.69 -0.68 -24.47
CA SER A 788 -18.61 -1.79 -24.22
C SER A 788 -17.99 -3.09 -23.68
N ASP A 789 -16.67 -3.23 -23.76
CA ASP A 789 -15.91 -4.44 -23.39
C ASP A 789 -15.25 -4.33 -22.01
N TYR A 790 -15.21 -3.13 -21.42
CA TYR A 790 -14.65 -2.91 -20.09
C TYR A 790 -15.58 -3.43 -18.97
N TRP A 791 -15.03 -4.20 -18.03
CA TRP A 791 -15.74 -4.69 -16.84
C TRP A 791 -15.01 -4.25 -15.57
N HIS A 792 -15.79 -3.80 -14.60
CA HIS A 792 -15.32 -3.39 -13.28
C HIS A 792 -15.42 -4.57 -12.32
N GLN A 793 -14.42 -4.76 -11.47
CA GLN A 793 -14.43 -5.76 -10.39
C GLN A 793 -14.94 -5.14 -9.09
N VAL A 794 -15.72 -5.91 -8.32
CA VAL A 794 -16.16 -5.57 -6.96
C VAL A 794 -15.80 -6.73 -6.03
N ASP A 795 -15.16 -6.40 -4.90
CA ASP A 795 -14.94 -7.29 -3.76
C ASP A 795 -15.98 -6.98 -2.68
N LEU A 796 -16.61 -8.02 -2.12
CA LEU A 796 -17.64 -7.88 -1.09
C LEU A 796 -17.09 -7.91 0.34
N GLY A 797 -15.80 -8.22 0.54
CA GLY A 797 -15.20 -8.35 1.87
C GLY A 797 -15.71 -9.55 2.69
N VAL A 798 -16.49 -10.44 2.07
CA VAL A 798 -17.00 -11.70 2.64
C VAL A 798 -16.71 -12.86 1.69
N GLN A 799 -16.74 -14.10 2.18
CA GLN A 799 -16.48 -15.30 1.37
C GLN A 799 -17.66 -16.29 1.51
N SER A 800 -18.85 -15.84 1.09
CA SER A 800 -20.09 -16.60 1.13
C SER A 800 -20.91 -16.38 -0.17
N PRO A 801 -21.57 -17.42 -0.74
CA PRO A 801 -22.35 -17.26 -1.96
C PRO A 801 -23.43 -16.18 -1.84
N ARG A 802 -23.46 -15.18 -2.73
CA ARG A 802 -24.48 -14.10 -2.72
C ARG A 802 -25.24 -14.00 -4.04
N VAL A 803 -26.51 -13.59 -3.96
CA VAL A 803 -27.30 -13.03 -5.07
C VAL A 803 -27.09 -11.53 -5.07
N ILE A 804 -26.65 -10.98 -6.20
CA ILE A 804 -26.37 -9.55 -6.38
C ILE A 804 -27.52 -8.87 -7.11
N ILE A 805 -28.08 -7.81 -6.52
CA ILE A 805 -28.98 -6.89 -7.20
C ILE A 805 -28.34 -5.50 -7.17
N ALA A 806 -27.91 -5.01 -8.33
CA ALA A 806 -27.25 -3.73 -8.56
C ALA A 806 -28.06 -2.90 -9.58
N LYS A 807 -29.08 -2.18 -9.10
CA LYS A 807 -29.98 -1.32 -9.90
C LYS A 807 -30.94 -0.55 -9.00
N PRO A 808 -31.51 0.59 -9.43
CA PRO A 808 -31.36 1.24 -10.73
C PRO A 808 -30.10 2.11 -10.85
N LEU A 809 -29.81 2.53 -12.08
CA LEU A 809 -28.75 3.49 -12.40
C LEU A 809 -29.28 4.93 -12.25
N SER A 810 -28.44 5.87 -11.78
CA SER A 810 -28.81 7.28 -11.63
C SER A 810 -29.06 7.95 -12.99
N TYR A 811 -29.29 9.25 -13.07
CA TYR A 811 -29.53 9.95 -14.34
C TYR A 811 -28.60 11.16 -14.43
N ASN A 812 -27.31 10.87 -14.46
CA ASN A 812 -26.25 11.87 -14.66
C ASN A 812 -25.94 12.03 -16.15
N GLY A 813 -25.87 10.91 -16.88
CA GLY A 813 -25.82 10.78 -18.33
C GLY A 813 -27.22 10.72 -18.94
N GLY A 814 -27.35 11.29 -20.14
CA GLY A 814 -28.63 11.34 -20.86
C GLY A 814 -28.95 10.11 -21.72
N HIS A 815 -27.98 9.22 -21.94
CA HIS A 815 -28.19 8.01 -22.73
C HIS A 815 -28.81 6.89 -21.87
N PRO A 816 -29.66 6.05 -22.44
CA PRO A 816 -30.22 4.90 -21.72
C PRO A 816 -29.18 3.79 -21.55
N ALA A 817 -28.96 3.39 -20.30
CA ALA A 817 -28.04 2.34 -19.89
C ALA A 817 -28.55 1.59 -18.64
N HIS A 818 -27.98 0.42 -18.37
CA HIS A 818 -28.28 -0.40 -17.20
C HIS A 818 -27.04 -1.12 -16.67
N VAL A 819 -27.09 -1.67 -15.46
CA VAL A 819 -25.98 -2.45 -14.90
C VAL A 819 -26.10 -3.91 -15.34
N ARG A 820 -25.04 -4.42 -15.96
CA ARG A 820 -24.88 -5.83 -16.36
C ARG A 820 -23.87 -6.50 -15.44
N LEU A 821 -24.14 -7.74 -15.02
CA LEU A 821 -23.27 -8.49 -14.11
C LEU A 821 -22.65 -9.72 -14.81
N ARG A 822 -21.46 -10.10 -14.36
CA ARG A 822 -20.85 -11.40 -14.65
C ARG A 822 -19.94 -11.84 -13.50
N ASN A 823 -19.40 -13.05 -13.59
CA ASN A 823 -18.42 -13.58 -12.64
C ASN A 823 -18.84 -13.41 -11.17
N VAL A 824 -20.13 -13.59 -10.87
CA VAL A 824 -20.61 -13.59 -9.49
C VAL A 824 -20.08 -14.83 -8.79
N THR A 825 -19.25 -14.61 -7.78
CA THR A 825 -18.57 -15.62 -6.97
C THR A 825 -18.97 -15.48 -5.50
N ASP A 826 -18.34 -16.26 -4.61
CA ASP A 826 -18.57 -16.19 -3.16
C ASP A 826 -17.95 -14.96 -2.50
N GLY A 827 -17.08 -14.21 -3.20
CA GLY A 827 -16.43 -13.02 -2.63
C GLY A 827 -16.51 -11.74 -3.47
N GLY A 828 -17.11 -11.80 -4.65
CA GLY A 828 -17.11 -10.65 -5.55
C GLY A 828 -17.89 -10.89 -6.82
N PHE A 829 -17.98 -9.85 -7.65
CA PHE A 829 -18.59 -9.91 -8.97
C PHE A 829 -17.97 -8.87 -9.89
N GLU A 830 -18.23 -9.01 -11.19
CA GLU A 830 -17.90 -8.00 -12.17
C GLU A 830 -19.17 -7.32 -12.69
N TYR A 831 -19.09 -6.02 -12.98
CA TYR A 831 -20.17 -5.27 -13.60
C TYR A 831 -19.70 -4.39 -14.76
N LYS A 832 -20.65 -3.94 -15.58
CA LYS A 832 -20.47 -2.82 -16.50
C LYS A 832 -21.74 -2.00 -16.60
N LEU A 833 -21.62 -0.72 -16.97
CA LEU A 833 -22.76 0.10 -17.38
C LEU A 833 -22.99 -0.17 -18.86
N GLU A 834 -23.95 -1.03 -19.15
CA GLU A 834 -24.25 -1.48 -20.50
C GLU A 834 -25.27 -0.56 -21.16
N GLU A 835 -24.79 0.19 -22.16
CA GLU A 835 -25.62 0.86 -23.15
C GLU A 835 -26.23 -0.13 -24.14
N TRP A 836 -27.31 0.28 -24.80
CA TRP A 836 -27.92 -0.48 -25.90
C TRP A 836 -27.01 -0.47 -27.15
N GLN A 837 -27.14 -1.48 -28.02
CA GLN A 837 -26.25 -1.73 -29.17
C GLN A 837 -26.23 -0.60 -30.21
N TYR A 838 -27.23 0.28 -30.22
CA TYR A 838 -27.27 1.43 -31.13
C TYR A 838 -26.45 2.63 -30.65
N LEU A 839 -25.90 2.56 -29.44
CA LEU A 839 -25.01 3.57 -28.86
C LEU A 839 -23.54 3.14 -29.02
N ASP A 840 -22.63 3.97 -28.52
CA ASP A 840 -21.19 3.81 -28.73
C ASP A 840 -20.51 2.99 -27.62
N GLY A 841 -21.23 2.65 -26.55
CA GLY A 841 -20.72 1.87 -25.44
C GLY A 841 -19.94 2.71 -24.43
N TRP A 842 -19.82 4.02 -24.65
CA TRP A 842 -19.23 4.96 -23.72
C TRP A 842 -20.33 5.59 -22.86
N HIS A 843 -20.12 5.65 -21.56
CA HIS A 843 -21.06 6.26 -20.63
C HIS A 843 -20.34 7.09 -19.56
N GLY A 844 -20.90 8.26 -19.24
CA GLY A 844 -20.39 9.11 -18.16
C GLY A 844 -20.62 8.51 -16.78
N ASP A 845 -20.12 9.19 -15.74
CA ASP A 845 -20.23 8.72 -14.37
C ASP A 845 -21.70 8.62 -13.90
N GLU A 846 -22.09 7.42 -13.50
CA GLU A 846 -23.39 7.12 -12.92
C GLU A 846 -23.22 6.44 -11.57
N ILE A 847 -24.21 6.63 -10.71
CA ILE A 847 -24.31 6.02 -9.40
C ILE A 847 -25.38 4.93 -9.46
N PHE A 848 -25.09 3.76 -8.90
CA PHE A 848 -26.09 2.75 -8.58
C PHE A 848 -25.82 2.18 -7.21
N HIS A 849 -26.87 1.62 -6.61
CA HIS A 849 -26.76 0.93 -5.34
C HIS A 849 -26.88 -0.56 -5.56
N MET A 850 -26.20 -1.32 -4.73
CA MET A 850 -26.23 -2.77 -4.75
C MET A 850 -26.74 -3.32 -3.43
N MET A 851 -27.36 -4.49 -3.50
CA MET A 851 -27.56 -5.37 -2.35
C MET A 851 -27.06 -6.78 -2.68
N ALA A 852 -26.43 -7.42 -1.70
CA ALA A 852 -25.97 -8.80 -1.79
C ALA A 852 -26.57 -9.63 -0.65
N VAL A 853 -27.28 -10.71 -1.01
CA VAL A 853 -28.00 -11.57 -0.05
C VAL A 853 -27.69 -13.02 -0.35
N GLU A 854 -27.36 -13.82 0.66
CA GLU A 854 -27.18 -15.26 0.47
C GLU A 854 -28.46 -15.92 -0.03
N PRO A 855 -28.41 -16.91 -0.95
CA PRO A 855 -29.55 -17.75 -1.31
C PRO A 855 -30.13 -18.49 -0.09
N SER A 856 -31.31 -18.09 0.38
CA SER A 856 -31.94 -18.68 1.57
C SER A 856 -33.43 -18.38 1.66
N GLU A 857 -34.10 -19.07 2.59
CA GLU A 857 -35.38 -18.67 3.18
C GLU A 857 -35.11 -18.29 4.63
N GLN A 858 -35.33 -17.03 4.99
CA GLN A 858 -35.02 -16.52 6.34
C GLN A 858 -36.10 -15.56 6.84
N GLU A 859 -36.38 -15.65 8.14
CA GLU A 859 -37.14 -14.67 8.91
C GLU A 859 -36.15 -13.81 9.68
N LEU A 860 -36.03 -12.53 9.31
CA LEU A 860 -35.19 -11.55 9.96
C LEU A 860 -35.98 -10.94 11.13
N LEU A 861 -35.43 -11.05 12.34
CA LEU A 861 -36.02 -10.41 13.52
C LEU A 861 -35.66 -8.92 13.52
N LEU A 862 -36.65 -8.07 13.70
CA LEU A 862 -36.49 -6.61 13.74
C LEU A 862 -36.32 -6.13 15.20
N ASP A 863 -35.79 -4.93 15.37
CA ASP A 863 -35.52 -4.34 16.69
C ASP A 863 -36.78 -4.19 17.57
N ASP A 864 -37.97 -4.10 16.97
CA ASP A 864 -39.25 -4.01 17.68
C ASP A 864 -39.85 -5.38 18.06
N GLY A 865 -39.16 -6.48 17.74
CA GLY A 865 -39.59 -7.85 17.97
C GLY A 865 -40.51 -8.43 16.90
N SER A 866 -40.86 -7.67 15.86
CA SER A 866 -41.51 -8.20 14.65
C SER A 866 -40.50 -8.90 13.73
N SER A 867 -40.96 -9.49 12.62
CA SER A 867 -40.09 -10.20 11.69
C SER A 867 -40.38 -9.84 10.24
N CYS A 868 -39.34 -9.87 9.40
CA CYS A 868 -39.42 -9.70 7.95
C CYS A 868 -39.00 -10.99 7.24
N ARG A 869 -39.84 -11.50 6.34
CA ARG A 869 -39.48 -12.65 5.50
C ARG A 869 -38.73 -12.23 4.25
N ILE A 870 -37.66 -12.94 3.95
CA ILE A 870 -36.90 -12.79 2.72
C ILE A 870 -36.53 -14.16 2.16
N LYS A 871 -36.77 -14.32 0.85
CA LYS A 871 -36.46 -15.51 0.08
C LYS A 871 -35.64 -15.12 -1.14
N SER A 872 -34.43 -15.65 -1.23
CA SER A 872 -33.47 -15.37 -2.31
C SER A 872 -33.05 -16.68 -2.98
N GLY A 873 -32.66 -16.59 -4.24
CA GLY A 873 -32.22 -17.78 -4.96
C GLY A 873 -31.78 -17.50 -6.38
N ASN A 874 -31.26 -18.56 -7.01
CA ASN A 874 -30.87 -18.55 -8.41
C ASN A 874 -31.77 -19.51 -9.20
N THR A 875 -32.11 -19.12 -10.43
CA THR A 875 -32.84 -19.98 -11.37
C THR A 875 -32.39 -19.69 -12.80
N THR A 876 -32.59 -20.63 -13.71
CA THR A 876 -32.28 -20.40 -15.14
C THR A 876 -33.47 -19.76 -15.84
N ILE A 877 -33.23 -18.69 -16.61
CA ILE A 877 -34.26 -18.01 -17.39
C ILE A 877 -33.89 -17.92 -18.87
N THR A 878 -34.88 -17.62 -19.71
CA THR A 878 -34.74 -17.35 -21.14
C THR A 878 -35.44 -16.04 -21.51
N ASP A 879 -35.59 -15.76 -22.80
CA ASP A 879 -36.42 -14.71 -23.40
C ASP A 879 -37.94 -14.89 -23.21
N GLU A 880 -38.37 -16.05 -22.66
CA GLU A 880 -39.75 -16.41 -22.37
C GLU A 880 -40.05 -16.36 -20.86
N PHE A 881 -41.27 -15.92 -20.50
CA PHE A 881 -41.68 -15.86 -19.10
C PHE A 881 -41.69 -17.23 -18.45
N SER A 882 -40.83 -17.39 -17.44
CA SER A 882 -40.69 -18.60 -16.64
C SER A 882 -41.22 -18.34 -15.23
N LYS A 883 -41.99 -19.29 -14.68
CA LYS A 883 -42.53 -19.20 -13.32
C LYS A 883 -41.45 -19.57 -12.30
N VAL A 884 -41.26 -18.71 -11.30
CA VAL A 884 -40.42 -18.94 -10.12
C VAL A 884 -41.34 -19.13 -8.92
N SER A 885 -41.17 -20.23 -8.18
CA SER A 885 -42.01 -20.53 -7.01
C SER A 885 -41.38 -19.98 -5.74
N LEU A 886 -42.18 -19.24 -4.97
CA LEU A 886 -41.87 -18.81 -3.61
C LEU A 886 -42.48 -19.75 -2.57
N GLU A 887 -43.26 -20.75 -3.00
CA GLU A 887 -44.03 -21.66 -2.15
C GLU A 887 -44.96 -20.88 -1.20
N SER A 888 -45.37 -21.46 -0.07
CA SER A 888 -46.23 -20.77 0.90
C SER A 888 -45.49 -19.85 1.87
N PHE A 889 -44.21 -19.54 1.61
CA PHE A 889 -43.31 -18.86 2.56
C PHE A 889 -43.85 -17.50 3.04
N PHE A 890 -44.40 -16.68 2.14
CA PHE A 890 -44.94 -15.35 2.47
C PHE A 890 -46.38 -15.36 3.01
N GLY A 891 -47.00 -16.53 3.17
CA GLY A 891 -48.37 -16.63 3.68
C GLY A 891 -49.37 -15.87 2.78
N ALA A 892 -50.07 -14.88 3.31
CA ALA A 892 -51.01 -14.05 2.54
C ALA A 892 -50.37 -12.79 1.91
N GLU A 893 -49.12 -12.48 2.27
CA GLU A 893 -48.46 -11.23 1.87
C GLU A 893 -47.85 -11.32 0.48
N ARG A 894 -47.97 -10.22 -0.28
CA ARG A 894 -47.38 -10.11 -1.61
C ARG A 894 -46.00 -9.44 -1.50
N PRO A 895 -44.90 -10.15 -1.75
CA PRO A 895 -43.56 -9.58 -1.59
C PRO A 895 -43.23 -8.58 -2.70
N VAL A 896 -42.20 -7.77 -2.44
CA VAL A 896 -41.42 -7.06 -3.47
C VAL A 896 -40.40 -8.04 -4.04
N VAL A 897 -40.31 -8.13 -5.37
CA VAL A 897 -39.35 -8.99 -6.05
C VAL A 897 -38.32 -8.13 -6.76
N LEU A 898 -37.05 -8.32 -6.41
CA LEU A 898 -35.89 -7.70 -7.06
C LEU A 898 -35.13 -8.81 -7.79
N ALA A 899 -34.89 -8.65 -9.09
CA ALA A 899 -34.30 -9.73 -9.89
C ALA A 899 -33.31 -9.23 -10.93
N GLN A 900 -32.15 -9.86 -11.03
CA GLN A 900 -31.11 -9.49 -11.98
C GLN A 900 -30.29 -10.71 -12.39
N VAL A 901 -29.89 -10.76 -13.65
CA VAL A 901 -29.06 -11.84 -14.16
C VAL A 901 -27.65 -11.76 -13.59
N GLN A 902 -27.12 -12.90 -13.14
CA GLN A 902 -25.83 -13.07 -12.46
C GLN A 902 -24.70 -13.55 -13.41
N THR A 903 -25.04 -13.92 -14.64
CA THR A 903 -24.11 -14.51 -15.62
C THR A 903 -24.16 -13.75 -16.94
N PHE A 904 -23.05 -13.78 -17.68
CA PHE A 904 -22.96 -13.24 -19.03
C PHE A 904 -22.65 -14.37 -20.02
N ASN A 905 -23.69 -15.06 -20.47
CA ASN A 905 -23.59 -16.16 -21.44
C ASN A 905 -23.91 -15.69 -22.88
N GLY A 906 -24.68 -14.61 -23.02
CA GLY A 906 -24.95 -13.97 -24.30
C GLY A 906 -24.48 -12.52 -24.31
N SER A 907 -23.93 -12.08 -25.44
CA SER A 907 -23.28 -10.77 -25.57
C SER A 907 -24.24 -9.60 -25.87
N HIS A 908 -25.52 -9.87 -26.10
CA HIS A 908 -26.50 -8.82 -26.33
C HIS A 908 -26.95 -8.18 -25.01
N PRO A 909 -27.17 -6.85 -24.98
CA PRO A 909 -27.74 -6.17 -23.82
C PRO A 909 -29.11 -6.72 -23.46
N ILE A 910 -29.31 -7.07 -22.18
CA ILE A 910 -30.58 -7.60 -21.67
C ILE A 910 -30.97 -6.98 -20.34
N VAL A 911 -32.26 -6.71 -20.18
CA VAL A 911 -32.86 -6.41 -18.88
C VAL A 911 -33.70 -7.58 -18.38
N THR A 912 -33.82 -7.71 -17.07
CA THR A 912 -34.76 -8.64 -16.45
C THR A 912 -36.14 -8.00 -16.37
N ARG A 913 -37.18 -8.72 -16.78
CA ARG A 913 -38.58 -8.30 -16.63
C ARG A 913 -39.30 -9.22 -15.66
N VAL A 914 -39.90 -8.64 -14.62
CA VAL A 914 -40.71 -9.36 -13.62
C VAL A 914 -42.20 -9.06 -13.86
N ALA A 915 -43.03 -10.09 -13.74
CA ALA A 915 -44.48 -10.00 -13.91
C ALA A 915 -45.20 -10.99 -12.98
N ASN A 916 -46.53 -10.83 -12.85
CA ASN A 916 -47.41 -11.75 -12.12
C ASN A 916 -46.94 -12.06 -10.68
N VAL A 917 -46.31 -11.10 -10.00
CA VAL A 917 -45.89 -11.27 -8.60
C VAL A 917 -47.12 -11.58 -7.75
N SER A 918 -47.08 -12.66 -6.98
CA SER A 918 -48.08 -13.11 -6.04
C SER A 918 -47.38 -13.54 -4.74
N ASN A 919 -48.14 -13.96 -3.72
CA ASN A 919 -47.59 -14.46 -2.46
C ASN A 919 -46.81 -15.78 -2.61
N ASP A 920 -47.06 -16.56 -3.67
CA ASP A 920 -46.47 -17.89 -3.85
C ASP A 920 -45.55 -18.03 -5.08
N SER A 921 -45.49 -17.00 -5.93
CA SER A 921 -44.73 -17.05 -7.17
C SER A 921 -44.64 -15.70 -7.88
N PHE A 922 -43.70 -15.60 -8.81
CA PHE A 922 -43.65 -14.58 -9.84
C PHE A 922 -43.23 -15.20 -11.17
N THR A 923 -43.32 -14.45 -12.26
CA THR A 923 -42.75 -14.83 -13.55
C THR A 923 -41.66 -13.86 -13.97
N ALA A 924 -40.56 -14.36 -14.52
CA ALA A 924 -39.47 -13.53 -15.03
C ALA A 924 -38.98 -13.99 -16.40
N LYS A 925 -38.41 -13.04 -17.16
CA LYS A 925 -37.72 -13.29 -18.44
C LYS A 925 -36.58 -12.30 -18.65
N MET A 926 -35.68 -12.63 -19.56
CA MET A 926 -34.75 -11.68 -20.16
C MET A 926 -35.42 -10.98 -21.33
N GLN A 927 -35.06 -9.73 -21.55
CA GLN A 927 -35.50 -8.99 -22.72
C GLN A 927 -34.33 -8.24 -23.34
N GLU A 928 -33.96 -8.64 -24.56
CA GLU A 928 -32.99 -7.95 -25.39
C GLU A 928 -33.55 -6.63 -25.95
N GLU A 929 -32.66 -5.80 -26.48
CA GLU A 929 -32.97 -4.52 -27.13
C GLU A 929 -34.08 -4.63 -28.20
N LYS A 930 -33.93 -5.52 -29.19
CA LYS A 930 -34.90 -5.71 -30.29
C LYS A 930 -35.72 -6.98 -30.08
N TYR A 931 -37.03 -6.88 -30.28
CA TYR A 931 -38.00 -7.97 -30.09
C TYR A 931 -37.50 -9.36 -30.58
N ASN A 932 -37.53 -10.34 -29.66
CA ASN A 932 -37.48 -11.79 -29.93
C ASN A 932 -36.32 -12.28 -30.81
N GLN A 933 -35.08 -12.03 -30.41
CA GLN A 933 -33.99 -12.94 -30.76
C GLN A 933 -33.77 -13.93 -29.60
N GLN A 934 -33.49 -15.18 -29.94
CA GLN A 934 -33.27 -16.25 -28.96
C GLN A 934 -31.97 -15.94 -28.20
N HIS A 935 -32.07 -15.44 -26.98
CA HIS A 935 -30.91 -15.25 -26.10
C HIS A 935 -30.46 -16.60 -25.52
N THR A 936 -29.16 -16.74 -25.27
CA THR A 936 -28.64 -17.88 -24.51
C THR A 936 -29.24 -17.87 -23.10
N LYS A 937 -29.48 -19.05 -22.52
CA LYS A 937 -29.99 -19.13 -21.15
C LYS A 937 -28.99 -18.52 -20.17
N GLU A 938 -29.48 -17.79 -19.18
CA GLU A 938 -28.66 -17.17 -18.13
C GLU A 938 -29.22 -17.49 -16.74
N THR A 939 -28.38 -17.34 -15.71
CA THR A 939 -28.78 -17.49 -14.32
C THR A 939 -29.37 -16.18 -13.82
N LEU A 940 -30.65 -16.20 -13.47
CA LEU A 940 -31.32 -15.12 -12.75
C LEU A 940 -31.14 -15.30 -11.24
N GLY A 941 -30.60 -14.28 -10.59
CA GLY A 941 -30.69 -14.10 -9.16
C GLY A 941 -31.96 -13.32 -8.81
N TYR A 942 -32.68 -13.76 -7.78
CA TYR A 942 -33.85 -13.06 -7.26
C TYR A 942 -33.79 -12.90 -5.75
N VAL A 943 -34.39 -11.82 -5.26
CA VAL A 943 -34.65 -11.54 -3.85
C VAL A 943 -36.10 -11.11 -3.73
N ALA A 944 -36.92 -11.95 -3.08
CA ALA A 944 -38.30 -11.65 -2.71
C ALA A 944 -38.33 -11.25 -1.23
N ILE A 945 -38.88 -10.08 -0.91
CA ILE A 945 -38.87 -9.52 0.44
C ILE A 945 -40.29 -9.08 0.82
N GLU A 946 -40.72 -9.40 2.03
CA GLU A 946 -41.98 -8.93 2.59
C GLU A 946 -42.01 -7.40 2.65
N GLN A 947 -43.17 -6.81 2.32
CA GLN A 947 -43.33 -5.36 2.45
C GLN A 947 -43.36 -4.99 3.92
N THR A 948 -42.37 -4.24 4.37
CA THR A 948 -42.20 -3.86 5.77
C THR A 948 -41.37 -2.59 5.88
N SER A 949 -41.36 -2.00 7.06
CA SER A 949 -40.37 -1.01 7.47
C SER A 949 -39.99 -1.28 8.92
N GLY A 950 -38.76 -0.96 9.28
CA GLY A 950 -38.28 -1.22 10.63
C GLY A 950 -36.80 -0.92 10.75
N ARG A 951 -36.21 -1.46 11.80
CA ARG A 951 -34.79 -1.34 12.10
C ARG A 951 -34.19 -2.71 12.35
N ILE A 952 -32.97 -2.89 11.88
CA ILE A 952 -32.10 -4.02 12.22
C ILE A 952 -30.82 -3.40 12.75
N ASN A 953 -30.42 -3.78 13.97
CA ASN A 953 -29.21 -3.28 14.60
C ASN A 953 -29.20 -1.73 14.67
N GLY A 954 -30.37 -1.11 14.87
CA GLY A 954 -30.57 0.34 14.89
C GLY A 954 -30.65 1.01 13.52
N ALA A 955 -30.25 0.35 12.42
CA ALA A 955 -30.27 0.91 11.07
C ALA A 955 -31.68 0.83 10.44
N PRO A 956 -32.26 1.95 9.96
CA PRO A 956 -33.57 1.92 9.33
C PRO A 956 -33.54 1.29 7.94
N PHE A 957 -34.62 0.61 7.59
CA PHE A 957 -34.91 0.16 6.24
C PHE A 957 -36.41 0.19 5.94
N GLU A 958 -36.76 0.32 4.66
CA GLU A 958 -38.12 0.08 4.20
C GLU A 958 -38.13 -0.66 2.86
N ILE A 959 -39.11 -1.56 2.73
CA ILE A 959 -39.40 -2.36 1.55
C ILE A 959 -40.85 -2.07 1.17
N GLN A 960 -41.07 -1.39 0.06
CA GLN A 960 -42.40 -0.91 -0.30
C GLN A 960 -42.70 -1.10 -1.78
N ARG A 961 -43.98 -1.10 -2.08
CA ARG A 961 -44.50 -1.18 -3.45
C ARG A 961 -45.37 0.02 -3.76
N THR A 962 -45.09 0.68 -4.88
CA THR A 962 -45.90 1.80 -5.34
C THR A 962 -47.24 1.33 -5.92
N GLU A 963 -48.21 2.25 -5.94
CA GLU A 963 -49.34 2.12 -6.86
C GLU A 963 -48.86 2.02 -8.32
N GLN A 964 -49.73 1.55 -9.21
CA GLN A 964 -49.44 1.43 -10.63
C GLN A 964 -49.58 2.80 -11.33
N ILE A 965 -48.63 3.70 -11.05
CA ILE A 965 -48.64 5.10 -11.52
C ILE A 965 -47.32 5.53 -12.19
N ILE A 966 -46.28 4.70 -12.17
CA ILE A 966 -44.95 5.08 -12.63
C ILE A 966 -44.86 4.89 -14.15
N THR A 967 -44.38 5.93 -14.83
CA THR A 967 -44.28 6.01 -16.30
C THR A 967 -42.91 6.60 -16.68
N HIS A 968 -42.73 7.01 -17.95
CA HIS A 968 -41.60 7.84 -18.38
C HIS A 968 -41.51 9.23 -17.72
N GLN A 969 -42.53 9.66 -16.98
CA GLN A 969 -42.53 10.90 -16.23
C GLN A 969 -41.87 10.71 -14.85
N TRP A 970 -41.02 11.67 -14.46
CA TRP A 970 -40.39 11.69 -13.14
C TRP A 970 -41.44 11.72 -12.03
N THR A 971 -41.42 10.71 -11.17
CA THR A 971 -42.31 10.56 -10.02
C THR A 971 -41.49 10.55 -8.74
N HIS A 972 -41.88 11.35 -7.76
CA HIS A 972 -41.24 11.38 -6.45
C HIS A 972 -41.76 10.25 -5.56
N ILE A 973 -40.84 9.51 -4.93
CA ILE A 973 -41.11 8.58 -3.85
C ILE A 973 -40.59 9.25 -2.57
N SER A 974 -41.47 9.41 -1.58
CA SER A 974 -41.09 9.84 -0.24
C SER A 974 -40.83 8.60 0.62
N PHE A 975 -39.71 8.62 1.34
CA PHE A 975 -39.41 7.59 2.32
C PHE A 975 -40.22 7.80 3.60
N GLN A 976 -40.47 6.73 4.35
CA GLN A 976 -41.24 6.74 5.61
C GLN A 976 -40.41 7.30 6.77
N GLU A 977 -39.09 7.13 6.72
CA GLU A 977 -38.13 7.69 7.66
C GLU A 977 -37.05 8.50 6.92
N GLU A 978 -36.18 9.15 7.70
CA GLU A 978 -34.98 9.79 7.19
C GLU A 978 -33.81 8.80 7.20
N TYR A 979 -33.13 8.68 6.07
CA TYR A 979 -31.97 7.83 5.84
C TYR A 979 -30.75 8.72 5.60
N LYS A 980 -29.71 8.61 6.43
CA LYS A 980 -28.53 9.48 6.32
C LYS A 980 -27.72 9.22 5.04
N SER A 981 -27.60 7.96 4.64
CA SER A 981 -26.84 7.49 3.47
C SER A 981 -27.65 6.45 2.68
N PRO A 982 -28.78 6.87 2.07
CA PRO A 982 -29.74 5.94 1.48
C PRO A 982 -29.10 5.12 0.35
N LYS A 983 -29.22 3.80 0.44
CA LYS A 983 -28.94 2.84 -0.65
C LYS A 983 -30.27 2.45 -1.28
N PHE A 984 -30.57 2.99 -2.46
CA PHE A 984 -31.84 2.79 -3.14
C PHE A 984 -31.77 1.68 -4.19
N ILE A 985 -32.41 0.54 -3.94
CA ILE A 985 -32.52 -0.60 -4.86
C ILE A 985 -33.97 -0.72 -5.32
N SER A 986 -34.20 -0.95 -6.62
CA SER A 986 -35.56 -0.97 -7.15
C SER A 986 -35.74 -1.85 -8.39
N ASP A 987 -36.96 -2.39 -8.55
CA ASP A 987 -37.35 -3.21 -9.70
C ASP A 987 -38.83 -3.04 -10.09
N ILE A 988 -39.14 -3.24 -11.37
CA ILE A 988 -40.50 -3.16 -11.90
C ILE A 988 -41.27 -4.43 -11.48
N GLN A 989 -42.46 -4.29 -10.90
CA GLN A 989 -43.25 -5.39 -10.33
C GLN A 989 -44.40 -5.86 -11.23
N THR A 990 -44.55 -5.25 -12.40
CA THR A 990 -45.60 -5.49 -13.39
C THR A 990 -45.03 -5.42 -14.82
N PHE A 991 -45.82 -5.87 -15.80
CA PHE A 991 -45.45 -5.82 -17.21
C PHE A 991 -46.63 -5.24 -18.01
N ASN A 992 -46.64 -3.92 -18.13
CA ASN A 992 -47.66 -3.12 -18.82
C ASN A 992 -47.10 -2.39 -20.05
N GLY A 993 -45.90 -2.69 -20.53
CA GLY A 993 -45.39 -2.19 -21.80
C GLY A 993 -44.50 -3.25 -22.45
N GLY A 994 -44.65 -3.43 -23.77
CA GLY A 994 -43.93 -4.47 -24.50
C GLY A 994 -42.49 -4.10 -24.83
N ASP A 995 -42.16 -2.80 -24.87
CA ASP A 995 -40.82 -2.32 -25.17
C ASP A 995 -39.85 -2.54 -24.00
N THR A 996 -38.58 -2.69 -24.35
CA THR A 996 -37.49 -2.93 -23.42
C THR A 996 -37.25 -1.67 -22.58
N CYS A 997 -37.35 -1.80 -21.26
CA CYS A 997 -37.25 -0.68 -20.34
C CYS A 997 -36.58 -1.05 -19.02
N ASN A 998 -36.03 -0.04 -18.35
CA ASN A 998 -35.48 -0.12 -17.00
C ASN A 998 -35.86 1.12 -16.18
N ILE A 999 -35.52 1.13 -14.89
CA ILE A 999 -35.73 2.27 -14.00
C ILE A 999 -34.47 3.13 -14.00
N ARG A 1000 -34.64 4.45 -14.00
CA ARG A 1000 -33.59 5.44 -13.68
C ARG A 1000 -34.02 6.29 -12.50
N TYR A 1001 -33.06 6.76 -11.71
CA TYR A 1001 -33.34 7.65 -10.58
C TYR A 1001 -32.53 8.95 -10.62
N LYS A 1002 -32.97 9.97 -9.88
CA LYS A 1002 -32.18 11.20 -9.62
C LYS A 1002 -32.60 11.83 -8.30
N ASN A 1003 -31.76 12.76 -7.82
CA ASN A 1003 -32.01 13.53 -6.60
C ASN A 1003 -32.35 12.62 -5.41
N LEU A 1004 -31.59 11.55 -5.22
CA LEU A 1004 -31.69 10.72 -4.02
C LEU A 1004 -31.24 11.57 -2.83
N SER A 1005 -32.13 11.73 -1.86
CA SER A 1005 -31.95 12.53 -0.64
C SER A 1005 -32.29 11.68 0.57
N SER A 1006 -32.05 12.21 1.78
CA SER A 1006 -32.37 11.49 3.02
C SER A 1006 -33.86 11.16 3.21
N THR A 1007 -34.76 11.78 2.44
CA THR A 1007 -36.21 11.65 2.62
C THR A 1007 -36.95 11.18 1.36
N GLY A 1008 -36.25 10.93 0.26
CA GLY A 1008 -36.90 10.49 -0.97
C GLY A 1008 -36.02 10.55 -2.21
N VAL A 1009 -36.62 10.13 -3.33
CA VAL A 1009 -35.96 9.99 -4.64
C VAL A 1009 -36.95 10.24 -5.77
N TYR A 1010 -36.46 10.74 -6.91
CA TYR A 1010 -37.24 10.77 -8.16
C TYR A 1010 -36.88 9.58 -9.04
N ILE A 1011 -37.89 8.87 -9.53
CA ILE A 1011 -37.71 7.76 -10.48
C ILE A 1011 -38.51 7.96 -11.77
N LYS A 1012 -38.09 7.31 -12.85
CA LYS A 1012 -38.87 7.13 -14.08
C LYS A 1012 -38.58 5.77 -14.70
N ILE A 1013 -39.45 5.33 -15.61
CA ILE A 1013 -39.17 4.22 -16.51
C ILE A 1013 -38.57 4.79 -17.79
N GLU A 1014 -37.41 4.27 -18.19
CA GLU A 1014 -36.72 4.65 -19.40
C GLU A 1014 -36.80 3.52 -20.43
N GLU A 1015 -37.28 3.85 -21.62
CA GLU A 1015 -37.27 2.99 -22.81
C GLU A 1015 -36.14 3.44 -23.75
N GLY A 1016 -35.48 2.48 -24.40
CA GLY A 1016 -34.52 2.74 -25.49
C GLY A 1016 -35.22 3.01 -26.82
N GLU A 1017 -34.50 3.50 -27.84
CA GLU A 1017 -35.02 3.79 -29.19
C GLU A 1017 -35.22 2.52 -30.06
N ASN A 1018 -35.52 1.40 -29.42
CA ASN A 1018 -35.17 0.06 -29.90
C ASN A 1018 -36.13 -0.49 -30.97
N THR A 1019 -37.41 -0.14 -30.88
CA THR A 1019 -38.49 -0.63 -31.77
C THR A 1019 -39.03 0.47 -32.68
N ASP A 1020 -39.13 1.68 -32.15
CA ASP A 1020 -39.39 2.92 -32.85
C ASP A 1020 -38.63 4.08 -32.18
N ARG A 1021 -38.71 5.29 -32.72
CA ARG A 1021 -38.07 6.47 -32.09
C ARG A 1021 -38.84 6.97 -30.85
N GLU A 1022 -39.83 6.21 -30.37
CA GLU A 1022 -40.68 6.58 -29.25
C GLU A 1022 -40.05 6.04 -27.96
N THR A 1023 -39.75 6.93 -27.02
CA THR A 1023 -39.10 6.60 -25.75
C THR A 1023 -40.02 6.82 -24.55
N ARG A 1024 -41.35 6.89 -24.78
CA ARG A 1024 -42.35 7.20 -23.76
C ARG A 1024 -43.11 5.95 -23.33
N HIS A 1025 -42.68 5.41 -22.20
CA HIS A 1025 -43.43 4.43 -21.45
C HIS A 1025 -44.73 5.05 -20.88
N LYS A 1026 -45.85 4.96 -21.61
CA LYS A 1026 -47.15 5.59 -21.23
C LYS A 1026 -48.01 4.73 -20.31
N ASN A 1027 -47.78 3.42 -20.32
CA ASN A 1027 -48.55 2.50 -19.51
C ASN A 1027 -47.92 2.47 -18.12
N ALA A 1028 -48.72 2.76 -17.09
CA ALA A 1028 -48.16 2.83 -15.76
C ALA A 1028 -47.78 1.44 -15.22
N GLU A 1029 -46.62 1.36 -14.57
CA GLU A 1029 -46.15 0.18 -13.83
C GLU A 1029 -46.18 0.43 -12.32
N SER A 1030 -46.19 -0.65 -11.54
CA SER A 1030 -45.94 -0.65 -10.11
C SER A 1030 -44.47 -0.98 -9.87
N ILE A 1031 -43.81 -0.21 -9.01
CA ILE A 1031 -42.39 -0.36 -8.69
C ILE A 1031 -42.25 -0.86 -7.27
N GLY A 1032 -41.33 -1.79 -7.05
CA GLY A 1032 -40.93 -2.28 -5.74
C GLY A 1032 -39.56 -1.67 -5.44
N TYR A 1033 -39.39 -1.15 -4.24
CA TYR A 1033 -38.13 -0.56 -3.84
C TYR A 1033 -37.75 -0.99 -2.43
N ALA A 1034 -36.44 -0.99 -2.21
CA ALA A 1034 -35.79 -1.16 -0.93
C ALA A 1034 -34.87 0.04 -0.70
N VAL A 1035 -34.92 0.62 0.49
CA VAL A 1035 -33.92 1.61 0.92
C VAL A 1035 -33.36 1.21 2.27
N PHE A 1036 -32.03 1.28 2.37
CA PHE A 1036 -31.24 0.93 3.53
C PHE A 1036 -30.30 2.08 3.87
N ASP A 1037 -29.97 2.27 5.15
CA ASP A 1037 -28.96 3.27 5.56
C ASP A 1037 -27.54 2.70 5.58
N SER A 1038 -27.43 1.39 5.80
CA SER A 1038 -26.17 0.63 5.86
C SER A 1038 -26.45 -0.86 5.63
N SER A 1039 -25.38 -1.67 5.55
CA SER A 1039 -25.49 -3.13 5.63
C SER A 1039 -26.15 -3.55 6.96
N MET A 1040 -26.81 -4.72 6.98
CA MET A 1040 -27.62 -5.18 8.13
C MET A 1040 -27.43 -6.65 8.44
#